data_AF-A0A9P8FJJ8-F1
#
_entry.id   AF-A0A9P8FJJ8-F1
#
_cell.length_a   1.000
_cell.length_b   1.000
_cell.length_c   1.000
_cell.angle_alpha   90.00
_cell.angle_beta   90.00
_cell.angle_gamma   90.00
#
_symmetry.space_group_name_H-M   'P 1'
#
loop_
_entity.id
_entity.type
_entity.pdbx_description
1 polymer ?
#
loop_
_entity_poly.entity_id
_entity_poly.type
_entity_poly.pdbx_seq_one_letter_code
_entity_poly.pdbx_strand_id
1 'polypeptide(L)'
;MPIGVQDHSQGYRFDPLLHLPGTSPYFDAIGFGLEHTAPVGCNVTAASYIVRHGAIYANDDEYEEYIKPFLYKLEKHRDGWSGPLAFMSKWQSPILEDKLEELTPSGARDAEKVGKHLVGRYPDLAPYTARILADKKSRTFDTATNFTRGFPHSEDIEVVRILENDNRSMEPLVPHKVCDNFNKKPGTKEQHKFIKLYGSRVSNRLAPFAPFKLSPKDVVGMQSICGYESAILGERSLMCAVFTDAEWMAYEYHWDLKYAYMVGPLNPLSPYLGFPWLQTQSELFDHIDKHDTPGAGWPDKQRFFLSFTHREVPPFIATALGLFDSSSDAKEQFPTDRINWARAWRMSDLIPFLGHVGMEKMTCDRSGAVGADGNTGTGEGTPLPIIPGRTDYQGANLLVFVPSHTMTIPNLPDPRFDNRVLIYDPEAIKTALSTYFQALSKLPYIEASDIVYPSAAGWPNITAANFAPLGKNETVIALLKHLPYLRNPGLPKGYMIAFGTFAIDYSAAPFTEPLDGDAAEGLSPDQYEDDEEKMKSWVVPLTMSQDQYSGCWWLLDTTDGTVTEWAHNHSIEPEVDYDDNDPRAWRNACGETRLLGELLTEWREKFEGLDWVASSEKVWDEEMNAENHEQLQRIIREHGWPHDFRREECKKALLAWDEEHQDDLYGA
;
A
#
# COMPACT_ATOMS: atom_id res chain seq x y z
N MET A 1 24.08 -23.77 -22.97
CA MET A 1 24.51 -24.41 -21.70
C MET A 1 23.26 -24.58 -20.85
N PRO A 2 23.02 -25.73 -20.20
CA PRO A 2 21.91 -25.84 -19.26
C PRO A 2 22.21 -24.91 -18.09
N ILE A 3 21.24 -24.07 -17.72
CA ILE A 3 21.29 -23.25 -16.51
C ILE A 3 21.30 -24.24 -15.34
N GLY A 4 22.46 -24.43 -14.74
CA GLY A 4 22.58 -25.18 -13.49
C GLY A 4 21.89 -24.39 -12.39
N VAL A 5 20.99 -25.05 -11.65
CA VAL A 5 20.42 -24.51 -10.42
C VAL A 5 21.60 -24.26 -9.47
N GLN A 6 21.93 -22.99 -9.23
CA GLN A 6 22.86 -22.66 -8.17
C GLN A 6 22.11 -22.80 -6.84
N ASP A 7 22.60 -23.74 -6.02
CA ASP A 7 22.23 -23.98 -4.64
C ASP A 7 22.28 -22.67 -3.82
N HIS A 8 21.13 -22.23 -3.31
CA HIS A 8 20.96 -20.98 -2.54
C HIS A 8 21.69 -20.96 -1.18
N SER A 9 22.44 -22.01 -0.82
CA SER A 9 23.05 -22.17 0.51
C SER A 9 24.59 -22.17 0.55
N GLN A 10 25.30 -22.04 -0.58
CA GLN A 10 26.76 -22.10 -0.60
C GLN A 10 27.41 -20.78 -0.10
N GLY A 11 27.50 -20.59 1.22
CA GLY A 11 28.37 -19.57 1.83
C GLY A 11 27.75 -18.69 2.92
N TYR A 12 26.44 -18.78 3.19
CA TYR A 12 25.83 -18.05 4.29
C TYR A 12 26.35 -18.57 5.63
N ARG A 13 26.95 -17.67 6.43
CA ARG A 13 27.36 -17.94 7.81
C ARG A 13 26.42 -17.20 8.73
N PHE A 14 25.68 -17.95 9.55
CA PHE A 14 24.77 -17.38 10.54
C PHE A 14 25.49 -16.37 11.43
N ASP A 15 24.92 -15.17 11.55
CA ASP A 15 25.40 -14.13 12.45
C ASP A 15 24.29 -13.75 13.42
N PRO A 16 24.42 -14.09 14.72
CA PRO A 16 23.45 -13.70 15.74
C PRO A 16 23.12 -12.21 15.72
N LEU A 17 24.08 -11.33 15.41
CA LEU A 17 23.90 -9.89 15.45
C LEU A 17 22.93 -9.36 14.39
N LEU A 18 22.56 -10.18 13.40
CA LEU A 18 21.53 -9.87 12.41
C LEU A 18 20.15 -10.37 12.82
N HIS A 19 20.02 -11.04 13.97
CA HIS A 19 18.80 -11.71 14.43
C HIS A 19 18.37 -11.23 15.83
N LEU A 20 18.63 -9.96 16.15
CA LEU A 20 18.34 -9.34 17.46
C LEU A 20 17.33 -8.18 17.31
N PRO A 21 16.02 -8.45 17.13
CA PRO A 21 15.02 -7.40 17.04
C PRO A 21 15.17 -6.33 18.12
N GLY A 22 15.35 -5.08 17.71
CA GLY A 22 15.52 -3.96 18.64
C GLY A 22 16.92 -3.77 19.22
N THR A 23 17.85 -4.72 19.08
CA THR A 23 19.22 -4.62 19.63
C THR A 23 20.34 -5.02 18.65
N SER A 24 20.00 -5.41 17.42
CA SER A 24 20.97 -5.58 16.34
C SER A 24 21.73 -4.26 16.12
N PRO A 25 23.08 -4.30 15.96
CA PRO A 25 23.81 -3.21 15.33
C PRO A 25 23.19 -2.85 13.98
N TYR A 26 23.46 -1.66 13.47
CA TYR A 26 22.97 -1.28 12.14
C TYR A 26 23.52 -2.23 11.07
N PHE A 27 22.64 -2.74 10.21
CA PHE A 27 23.00 -3.48 9.00
C PHE A 27 21.96 -3.18 7.91
N ASP A 28 22.39 -3.24 6.66
CA ASP A 28 21.47 -3.18 5.53
C ASP A 28 20.81 -4.56 5.41
N ALA A 29 19.50 -4.61 5.56
CA ALA A 29 18.78 -5.87 5.41
C ALA A 29 18.82 -6.36 3.95
N ILE A 30 18.71 -7.68 3.81
CA ILE A 30 18.81 -8.36 2.53
C ILE A 30 17.49 -8.18 1.76
N GLY A 31 17.40 -7.14 0.94
CA GLY A 31 16.27 -6.93 0.02
C GLY A 31 16.29 -7.91 -1.18
N PHE A 32 15.22 -7.92 -1.97
CA PHE A 32 15.01 -8.87 -3.08
C PHE A 32 15.72 -8.49 -4.40
N GLY A 33 16.96 -8.01 -4.32
CA GLY A 33 17.81 -7.81 -5.50
C GLY A 33 17.47 -6.60 -6.38
N LEU A 34 16.69 -5.64 -5.87
CA LEU A 34 16.55 -4.33 -6.50
C LEU A 34 17.72 -3.44 -6.08
N GLU A 35 18.32 -2.75 -7.04
CA GLU A 35 19.35 -1.77 -6.74
C GLU A 35 18.76 -0.62 -5.93
N HIS A 36 19.49 -0.19 -4.91
CA HIS A 36 19.07 0.95 -4.12
C HIS A 36 19.25 2.27 -4.87
N THR A 37 19.82 2.33 -6.08
CA THR A 37 19.97 3.58 -6.82
C THR A 37 18.69 4.00 -7.52
N ALA A 38 18.58 5.30 -7.83
CA ALA A 38 17.52 5.79 -8.71
C ALA A 38 17.48 4.97 -10.02
N PRO A 39 16.29 4.60 -10.53
CA PRO A 39 16.20 3.93 -11.82
C PRO A 39 16.85 4.77 -12.94
N VAL A 40 17.33 4.11 -13.99
CA VAL A 40 17.96 4.80 -15.12
C VAL A 40 16.99 5.81 -15.73
N GLY A 41 17.45 7.06 -15.86
CA GLY A 41 16.64 8.18 -16.34
C GLY A 41 15.87 8.92 -15.24
N CYS A 42 15.92 8.47 -13.97
CA CYS A 42 15.34 9.16 -12.83
C CYS A 42 16.41 9.83 -11.97
N ASN A 43 16.07 10.98 -11.39
CA ASN A 43 16.87 11.62 -10.35
C ASN A 43 16.01 11.88 -9.11
N VAL A 44 16.58 11.69 -7.93
CA VAL A 44 15.91 12.01 -6.66
C VAL A 44 15.96 13.51 -6.45
N THR A 45 14.80 14.16 -6.37
CA THR A 45 14.66 15.62 -6.23
C THR A 45 14.33 16.06 -4.81
N ALA A 46 13.79 15.15 -3.99
CA ALA A 46 13.70 15.32 -2.55
C ALA A 46 13.73 13.95 -1.86
N ALA A 47 14.20 13.90 -0.62
CA ALA A 47 14.20 12.70 0.19
C ALA A 47 13.90 13.04 1.66
N SER A 48 13.09 12.21 2.33
CA SER A 48 12.77 12.36 3.75
C SER A 48 12.95 11.06 4.49
N TYR A 49 13.62 11.08 5.63
CA TYR A 49 13.91 9.91 6.44
C TYR A 49 13.51 10.11 7.90
N ILE A 50 12.98 9.04 8.48
CA ILE A 50 12.76 8.91 9.92
C ILE A 50 13.60 7.77 10.48
N VAL A 51 14.51 8.15 11.37
CA VAL A 51 15.63 7.32 11.80
C VAL A 51 15.50 7.01 13.28
N ARG A 52 15.52 5.73 13.64
CA ARG A 52 15.59 5.33 15.05
C ARG A 52 16.91 5.81 15.68
N HIS A 53 16.89 6.16 16.96
CA HIS A 53 18.13 6.38 17.71
C HIS A 53 19.16 5.24 17.56
N GLY A 54 20.45 5.58 17.75
CA GLY A 54 21.55 4.63 17.74
C GLY A 54 21.61 3.72 18.96
N ALA A 55 22.67 2.92 19.03
CA ALA A 55 22.91 1.97 20.11
C ALA A 55 22.88 2.62 21.49
N ILE A 56 22.13 2.02 22.42
CA ILE A 56 22.02 2.46 23.82
C ILE A 56 22.58 1.39 24.77
N TYR A 57 22.89 1.74 26.02
CA TYR A 57 23.43 0.78 26.99
C TYR A 57 22.49 -0.39 27.28
N ALA A 58 21.21 -0.10 27.54
CA ALA A 58 20.11 -1.05 27.52
C ALA A 58 18.77 -0.30 27.59
N ASN A 59 17.70 -0.93 27.12
CA ASN A 59 16.35 -0.46 27.43
C ASN A 59 15.98 -0.85 28.87
N ASP A 60 15.31 0.04 29.57
CA ASP A 60 14.90 -0.10 30.96
C ASP A 60 13.98 -1.31 31.21
N ASP A 61 12.92 -1.47 30.41
CA ASP A 61 11.96 -2.57 30.54
C ASP A 61 12.66 -3.93 30.37
N GLU A 62 13.50 -4.06 29.33
CA GLU A 62 14.27 -5.28 29.07
C GLU A 62 15.33 -5.56 30.14
N TYR A 63 15.98 -4.50 30.63
CA TYR A 63 16.98 -4.61 31.69
C TYR A 63 16.35 -5.13 32.98
N GLU A 64 15.26 -4.53 33.43
CA GLU A 64 14.55 -4.92 34.65
C GLU A 64 13.91 -6.31 34.53
N GLU A 65 13.32 -6.65 33.38
CA GLU A 65 12.61 -7.92 33.22
C GLU A 65 13.55 -9.14 33.05
N TYR A 66 14.66 -8.98 32.31
CA TYR A 66 15.47 -10.12 31.86
C TYR A 66 16.94 -10.04 32.30
N ILE A 67 17.59 -8.88 32.18
CA ILE A 67 19.05 -8.75 32.37
C ILE A 67 19.43 -8.68 33.85
N LYS A 68 18.85 -7.73 34.59
CA LYS A 68 19.14 -7.47 36.01
C LYS A 68 18.93 -8.70 36.89
N PRO A 69 17.84 -9.50 36.75
CA PRO A 69 17.68 -10.72 37.53
C PRO A 69 18.77 -11.77 37.26
N PHE A 70 19.25 -11.86 36.01
CA PHE A 70 20.35 -12.76 35.65
C PHE A 70 21.68 -12.25 36.23
N LEU A 71 22.00 -10.96 36.06
CA LEU A 71 23.23 -10.36 36.60
C LEU A 71 23.32 -10.51 38.12
N TYR A 72 22.21 -10.35 38.83
CA TYR A 72 22.15 -10.57 40.29
C TYR A 72 22.49 -12.02 40.68
N LYS A 73 21.98 -13.01 39.94
CA LYS A 73 22.33 -14.43 40.17
C LYS A 73 23.80 -14.69 39.85
N LEU A 74 24.29 -14.13 38.75
CA LEU A 74 25.68 -14.24 38.34
C LEU A 74 26.63 -13.67 39.41
N GLU A 75 26.27 -12.55 40.07
CA GLU A 75 27.04 -11.94 41.17
C GLU A 75 27.10 -12.81 42.42
N LYS A 76 26.00 -13.45 42.76
CA LYS A 76 25.95 -14.39 43.89
C LYS A 76 26.69 -15.71 43.62
N HIS A 77 26.88 -16.06 42.35
CA HIS A 77 27.42 -17.35 41.94
C HIS A 77 28.52 -17.16 40.88
N ARG A 78 29.68 -16.61 41.28
CA ARG A 78 30.85 -16.45 40.38
C ARG A 78 31.61 -17.77 40.15
N ASP A 79 31.56 -18.70 41.09
CA ASP A 79 32.18 -20.02 40.97
C ASP A 79 31.21 -21.06 40.39
N GLY A 80 31.74 -22.12 39.78
CA GLY A 80 30.95 -23.28 39.31
C GLY A 80 30.43 -23.19 37.87
N TRP A 81 30.81 -22.16 37.11
CA TRP A 81 30.59 -22.14 35.66
C TRP A 81 31.60 -23.03 34.93
N SER A 82 31.18 -23.69 33.86
CA SER A 82 32.07 -24.56 33.07
C SER A 82 31.68 -24.60 31.58
N GLY A 83 32.46 -25.31 30.76
CA GLY A 83 32.20 -25.49 29.33
C GLY A 83 31.98 -24.15 28.58
N PRO A 84 30.90 -24.01 27.78
CA PRO A 84 30.63 -22.78 27.03
C PRO A 84 30.32 -21.57 27.93
N LEU A 85 30.06 -21.77 29.22
CA LEU A 85 29.79 -20.70 30.18
C LEU A 85 30.99 -20.39 31.09
N ALA A 86 32.14 -21.04 30.92
CA ALA A 86 33.29 -20.89 31.81
C ALA A 86 33.80 -19.44 31.94
N PHE A 87 33.62 -18.62 30.90
CA PHE A 87 34.00 -17.21 30.92
C PHE A 87 33.21 -16.37 31.94
N MET A 88 32.00 -16.81 32.32
CA MET A 88 31.11 -16.13 33.27
C MET A 88 31.74 -15.91 34.65
N SER A 89 32.68 -16.75 35.07
CA SER A 89 33.39 -16.58 36.34
C SER A 89 34.22 -15.30 36.43
N LYS A 90 34.63 -14.75 35.28
CA LYS A 90 35.46 -13.53 35.20
C LYS A 90 34.78 -12.38 34.45
N TRP A 91 33.80 -12.71 33.60
CA TRP A 91 33.09 -11.74 32.80
C TRP A 91 32.31 -10.74 33.67
N GLN A 92 32.28 -9.50 33.22
CA GLN A 92 31.52 -8.41 33.82
C GLN A 92 30.69 -7.75 32.73
N SER A 93 29.44 -7.45 33.05
CA SER A 93 28.55 -6.75 32.14
C SER A 93 29.05 -5.32 31.92
N PRO A 94 29.17 -4.85 30.66
CA PRO A 94 29.44 -3.45 30.36
C PRO A 94 28.17 -2.57 30.42
N ILE A 95 27.00 -3.17 30.66
CA ILE A 95 25.74 -2.43 30.82
C ILE A 95 25.77 -1.70 32.15
N LEU A 96 25.72 -0.36 32.09
CA LEU A 96 25.75 0.52 33.25
C LEU A 96 24.32 0.94 33.61
N GLU A 97 23.86 0.58 34.81
CA GLU A 97 22.50 0.83 35.27
C GLU A 97 22.18 2.32 35.41
N ASP A 98 23.18 3.17 35.68
CA ASP A 98 23.05 4.62 35.73
C ASP A 98 23.01 5.28 34.34
N LYS A 99 23.24 4.52 33.25
CA LYS A 99 23.26 5.00 31.87
C LYS A 99 22.27 4.28 30.96
N LEU A 100 21.29 3.58 31.51
CA LEU A 100 20.22 2.98 30.73
C LEU A 100 19.56 4.03 29.82
N GLU A 101 19.18 3.61 28.62
CA GLU A 101 18.65 4.48 27.56
C GLU A 101 19.57 5.58 27.01
N GLU A 102 20.79 5.77 27.52
CA GLU A 102 21.77 6.70 26.95
C GLU A 102 22.45 6.13 25.70
N LEU A 103 22.79 7.01 24.74
CA LEU A 103 23.54 6.64 23.54
C LEU A 103 24.95 6.16 23.91
N THR A 104 25.38 5.03 23.34
CA THR A 104 26.73 4.51 23.55
C THR A 104 27.76 5.23 22.68
N PRO A 105 29.06 5.22 23.04
CA PRO A 105 30.11 5.76 22.18
C PRO A 105 30.18 5.11 20.80
N SER A 106 29.86 3.82 20.70
CA SER A 106 29.73 3.09 19.43
C SER A 106 28.50 3.53 18.64
N GLY A 107 27.34 3.70 19.29
CA GLY A 107 26.12 4.22 18.65
C GLY A 107 26.32 5.60 18.04
N ALA A 108 27.09 6.46 18.71
CA ALA A 108 27.51 7.75 18.17
C ALA A 108 28.37 7.60 16.90
N ARG A 109 29.36 6.69 16.90
CA ARG A 109 30.18 6.42 15.70
C ARG A 109 29.36 5.83 14.55
N ASP A 110 28.43 4.94 14.85
CA ASP A 110 27.58 4.33 13.84
C ASP A 110 26.58 5.35 13.27
N ALA A 111 26.07 6.27 14.09
CA ALA A 111 25.24 7.38 13.60
C ALA A 111 26.00 8.25 12.58
N GLU A 112 27.26 8.59 12.85
CA GLU A 112 28.12 9.30 11.91
C GLU A 112 28.33 8.50 10.61
N LYS A 113 28.54 7.18 10.70
CA LYS A 113 28.70 6.32 9.51
C LYS A 113 27.44 6.27 8.65
N VAL A 114 26.26 6.09 9.27
CA VAL A 114 24.99 6.10 8.54
C VAL A 114 24.74 7.49 7.93
N GLY A 115 25.09 8.57 8.65
CA GLY A 115 25.09 9.92 8.11
C GLY A 115 25.94 10.05 6.84
N LYS A 116 27.19 9.60 6.87
CA LYS A 116 28.07 9.58 5.68
C LYS A 116 27.50 8.73 4.55
N HIS A 117 26.91 7.59 4.87
CA HIS A 117 26.29 6.72 3.88
C HIS A 117 25.14 7.43 3.15
N LEU A 118 24.21 8.05 3.88
CA LEU A 118 23.09 8.77 3.29
C LEU A 118 23.52 10.06 2.58
N VAL A 119 24.54 10.76 3.06
CA VAL A 119 25.15 11.91 2.35
C VAL A 119 25.76 11.46 1.02
N GLY A 120 26.47 10.33 1.00
CA GLY A 120 27.02 9.75 -0.22
C GLY A 120 25.93 9.29 -1.21
N ARG A 121 24.75 8.94 -0.70
CA ARG A 121 23.57 8.56 -1.49
C ARG A 121 22.90 9.77 -2.17
N TYR A 122 22.88 10.93 -1.52
CA TYR A 122 22.23 12.14 -2.02
C TYR A 122 23.22 13.31 -2.17
N PRO A 123 24.22 13.20 -3.05
CA PRO A 123 25.25 14.22 -3.20
C PRO A 123 24.70 15.59 -3.62
N ASP A 124 23.56 15.60 -4.32
CA ASP A 124 22.92 16.84 -4.81
C ASP A 124 21.96 17.46 -3.79
N LEU A 125 21.48 16.71 -2.79
CA LEU A 125 20.52 17.19 -1.81
C LEU A 125 21.18 17.51 -0.46
N ALA A 126 22.13 16.68 -0.03
CA ALA A 126 22.78 16.76 1.28
C ALA A 126 23.52 18.09 1.55
N PRO A 127 24.16 18.76 0.57
CA PRO A 127 24.81 20.06 0.79
C PRO A 127 23.85 21.17 1.24
N TYR A 128 22.54 21.02 0.99
CA TYR A 128 21.51 22.00 1.33
C TYR A 128 20.75 21.67 2.63
N THR A 129 21.07 20.55 3.30
CA THR A 129 20.50 20.23 4.61
C THR A 129 21.05 21.20 5.64
N ALA A 130 20.18 22.01 6.24
CA ALA A 130 20.54 22.95 7.31
C ALA A 130 19.70 22.75 8.58
N ARG A 131 18.69 21.88 8.55
CA ARG A 131 17.88 21.51 9.72
C ARG A 131 17.61 20.01 9.78
N ILE A 132 17.65 19.45 10.99
CA ILE A 132 17.25 18.07 11.32
C ILE A 132 16.36 18.09 12.56
N LEU A 133 15.37 17.22 12.61
CA LEU A 133 14.46 17.11 13.77
C LEU A 133 14.83 15.92 14.65
N ALA A 134 14.68 16.07 15.97
CA ALA A 134 14.77 14.97 16.92
C ALA A 134 13.67 15.07 17.97
N ASP A 135 13.20 13.93 18.46
CA ASP A 135 12.21 13.93 19.53
C ASP A 135 12.78 14.40 20.88
N LYS A 136 11.92 14.44 21.90
CA LYS A 136 12.28 14.94 23.23
C LYS A 136 13.30 14.11 24.01
N LYS A 137 13.73 12.92 23.61
CA LYS A 137 14.69 12.10 24.37
C LYS A 137 16.14 12.53 24.07
N SER A 138 17.05 12.31 25.02
CA SER A 138 18.48 12.62 24.83
C SER A 138 19.07 11.74 23.73
N ARG A 139 18.83 10.43 23.79
CA ARG A 139 19.37 9.47 22.81
C ARG A 139 19.05 9.80 21.35
N THR A 140 17.88 10.34 21.04
CA THR A 140 17.49 10.72 19.67
C THR A 140 18.20 12.00 19.25
N PHE A 141 18.24 13.01 20.12
CA PHE A 141 19.00 14.24 19.91
C PHE A 141 20.51 13.98 19.74
N ASP A 142 21.10 13.17 20.62
CA ASP A 142 22.52 12.81 20.58
C ASP A 142 22.82 11.98 19.32
N THR A 143 21.90 11.10 18.90
CA THR A 143 22.03 10.37 17.63
C THR A 143 22.04 11.34 16.46
N ALA A 144 21.05 12.26 16.39
CA ALA A 144 20.95 13.26 15.33
C ALA A 144 22.21 14.14 15.25
N THR A 145 22.72 14.57 16.41
CA THR A 145 23.94 15.40 16.51
C THR A 145 25.19 14.67 16.06
N ASN A 146 25.32 13.37 16.35
CA ASN A 146 26.46 12.61 15.83
C ASN A 146 26.28 12.24 14.35
N PHE A 147 25.05 12.08 13.89
CA PHE A 147 24.73 11.83 12.50
C PHE A 147 25.12 13.01 11.60
N THR A 148 24.90 14.27 12.03
CA THR A 148 25.29 15.46 11.26
C THR A 148 26.79 15.53 10.98
N ARG A 149 27.65 14.90 11.79
CA ARG A 149 29.10 14.83 11.53
C ARG A 149 29.46 14.12 10.23
N GLY A 150 28.52 13.38 9.63
CA GLY A 150 28.68 12.83 8.29
C GLY A 150 28.50 13.83 7.15
N PHE A 151 28.00 15.04 7.43
CA PHE A 151 27.69 16.06 6.43
C PHE A 151 28.89 16.97 6.15
N PRO A 152 28.98 17.54 4.94
CA PRO A 152 30.06 18.47 4.56
C PRO A 152 30.07 19.78 5.36
N HIS A 153 28.91 20.18 5.91
CA HIS A 153 28.71 21.46 6.63
C HIS A 153 28.08 21.22 8.01
N SER A 154 28.56 20.20 8.74
CA SER A 154 27.93 19.73 9.98
C SER A 154 27.70 20.82 11.05
N GLU A 155 28.58 21.83 11.11
CA GLU A 155 28.51 22.94 12.08
C GLU A 155 27.36 23.92 11.78
N ASP A 156 26.88 23.95 10.54
CA ASP A 156 25.80 24.84 10.08
C ASP A 156 24.41 24.17 10.17
N ILE A 157 24.36 22.88 10.54
CA ILE A 157 23.11 22.12 10.64
C ILE A 157 22.50 22.29 12.03
N GLU A 158 21.31 22.89 12.08
CA GLU A 158 20.50 22.99 13.29
C GLU A 158 19.82 21.65 13.60
N VAL A 159 20.12 21.06 14.75
CA VAL A 159 19.36 19.92 15.30
C VAL A 159 18.25 20.45 16.22
N VAL A 160 17.03 20.50 15.71
CA VAL A 160 15.86 20.98 16.45
C VAL A 160 15.26 19.84 17.26
N ARG A 161 15.20 20.02 18.58
CA ARG A 161 14.60 19.07 19.50
C ARG A 161 13.15 19.46 19.82
N ILE A 162 12.21 18.60 19.49
CA ILE A 162 10.78 18.82 19.75
C ILE A 162 10.46 18.34 21.18
N LEU A 163 10.26 19.29 22.10
CA LEU A 163 10.09 19.02 23.54
C LEU A 163 8.64 18.86 23.98
N GLU A 164 7.72 19.55 23.31
CA GLU A 164 6.29 19.62 23.63
C GLU A 164 5.44 19.33 22.38
N ASN A 165 4.20 18.89 22.57
CA ASN A 165 3.26 18.61 21.48
C ASN A 165 2.41 19.84 21.17
N ASP A 166 3.06 20.91 20.69
CA ASP A 166 2.36 22.10 20.21
C ASP A 166 1.89 21.89 18.79
N ASN A 167 0.63 22.26 18.48
CA ASN A 167 0.02 22.11 17.16
C ASN A 167 0.27 20.74 16.51
N ARG A 168 0.15 19.65 17.30
CA ARG A 168 0.28 18.27 16.81
C ARG A 168 1.69 17.91 16.29
N SER A 169 2.72 18.72 16.60
CA SER A 169 4.11 18.54 16.13
C SER A 169 4.76 17.20 16.50
N MET A 170 4.28 16.51 17.53
CA MET A 170 4.78 15.18 17.92
C MET A 170 4.09 14.03 17.20
N GLU A 171 2.95 14.24 16.54
CA GLU A 171 2.23 13.16 15.83
C GLU A 171 3.06 12.50 14.72
N PRO A 172 3.74 13.22 13.82
CA PRO A 172 4.57 12.58 12.80
C PRO A 172 5.90 12.03 13.34
N LEU A 173 6.34 12.47 14.53
CA LEU A 173 7.66 12.10 15.07
C LEU A 173 7.60 10.98 16.11
N VAL A 174 6.65 11.03 17.03
CA VAL A 174 6.45 10.07 18.15
C VAL A 174 4.95 9.81 18.44
N PRO A 175 4.19 9.30 17.46
CA PRO A 175 2.72 9.18 17.52
C PRO A 175 2.22 8.36 18.72
N HIS A 176 2.95 7.31 19.08
CA HIS A 176 2.63 6.44 20.22
C HIS A 176 2.78 7.09 21.60
N LYS A 177 3.33 8.31 21.68
CA LYS A 177 3.40 9.10 22.93
C LYS A 177 2.25 10.08 23.08
N VAL A 178 1.55 10.38 21.99
CA VAL A 178 0.40 11.30 21.97
C VAL A 178 -0.94 10.58 21.83
N CYS A 179 -0.93 9.31 21.38
CA CYS A 179 -2.12 8.48 21.35
C CYS A 179 -2.39 7.83 22.72
N ASP A 180 -3.43 8.30 23.42
CA ASP A 180 -3.84 7.78 24.74
C ASP A 180 -4.23 6.29 24.73
N ASN A 181 -4.74 5.80 23.60
CA ASN A 181 -5.14 4.40 23.44
C ASN A 181 -3.95 3.46 23.23
N PHE A 182 -2.79 3.98 22.81
CA PHE A 182 -1.61 3.15 22.60
C PHE A 182 -0.99 2.70 23.92
N ASN A 183 -0.63 1.42 23.99
CA ASN A 183 0.16 0.91 25.10
C ASN A 183 1.01 -0.30 24.66
N LYS A 184 2.06 -0.59 25.43
CA LYS A 184 3.03 -1.65 25.12
C LYS A 184 2.61 -3.06 25.58
N LYS A 185 1.39 -3.27 26.07
CA LYS A 185 0.95 -4.58 26.62
C LYS A 185 0.67 -5.67 25.57
N PRO A 186 0.09 -5.37 24.38
CA PRO A 186 -0.22 -6.40 23.39
C PRO A 186 0.98 -7.28 23.04
N GLY A 187 0.77 -8.59 22.88
CA GLY A 187 1.83 -9.56 22.55
C GLY A 187 2.63 -10.10 23.75
N THR A 188 2.52 -9.51 24.96
CA THR A 188 3.32 -9.98 26.11
C THR A 188 2.97 -11.42 26.52
N LYS A 189 1.68 -11.79 26.49
CA LYS A 189 1.25 -13.15 26.89
C LYS A 189 1.74 -14.19 25.91
N GLU A 190 1.62 -13.88 24.62
CA GLU A 190 2.02 -14.70 23.50
C GLU A 190 3.55 -14.88 23.51
N GLN A 191 4.30 -13.79 23.72
CA GLN A 191 5.75 -13.80 23.86
C GLN A 191 6.20 -14.67 25.04
N HIS A 192 5.63 -14.47 26.23
CA HIS A 192 5.99 -15.27 27.41
C HIS A 192 5.67 -16.75 27.24
N LYS A 193 4.57 -17.09 26.55
CA LYS A 193 4.24 -18.48 26.22
C LYS A 193 5.31 -19.11 25.33
N PHE A 194 5.79 -18.39 24.31
CA PHE A 194 6.86 -18.88 23.44
C PHE A 194 8.21 -18.95 24.16
N ILE A 195 8.58 -17.93 24.96
CA ILE A 195 9.78 -17.93 25.82
C ILE A 195 9.80 -19.15 26.74
N LYS A 196 8.67 -19.47 27.36
CA LYS A 196 8.56 -20.65 28.22
C LYS A 196 8.88 -21.94 27.45
N LEU A 197 8.46 -22.04 26.18
CA LEU A 197 8.69 -23.22 25.34
C LEU A 197 10.17 -23.38 24.96
N TYR A 198 10.76 -22.41 24.26
CA TYR A 198 12.13 -22.55 23.78
C TYR A 198 13.15 -22.35 24.91
N GLY A 199 12.95 -21.35 25.76
CA GLY A 199 13.85 -21.01 26.85
C GLY A 199 14.02 -22.14 27.85
N SER A 200 12.97 -22.93 28.12
CA SER A 200 13.10 -24.14 28.97
C SER A 200 14.04 -25.19 28.39
N ARG A 201 14.06 -25.37 27.05
CA ARG A 201 14.97 -26.29 26.38
C ARG A 201 16.41 -25.81 26.47
N VAL A 202 16.63 -24.51 26.25
CA VAL A 202 17.95 -23.88 26.38
C VAL A 202 18.47 -23.94 27.82
N SER A 203 17.61 -23.62 28.81
CA SER A 203 17.96 -23.75 30.23
C SER A 203 18.40 -25.17 30.59
N ASN A 204 17.70 -26.20 30.09
CA ASN A 204 18.08 -27.60 30.34
C ASN A 204 19.40 -27.97 29.67
N ARG A 205 19.65 -27.50 28.44
CA ARG A 205 20.92 -27.72 27.72
C ARG A 205 22.11 -27.09 28.45
N LEU A 206 21.91 -25.89 29.01
CA LEU A 206 22.95 -25.14 29.71
C LEU A 206 23.12 -25.52 31.19
N ALA A 207 22.16 -26.25 31.78
CA ALA A 207 22.17 -26.63 33.19
C ALA A 207 23.45 -27.33 33.67
N PRO A 208 24.11 -28.23 32.90
CA PRO A 208 25.36 -28.86 33.33
C PRO A 208 26.53 -27.88 33.50
N PHE A 209 26.43 -26.68 32.92
CA PHE A 209 27.50 -25.69 32.84
C PHE A 209 27.28 -24.48 33.77
N ALA A 210 26.14 -24.43 34.47
CA ALA A 210 25.72 -23.31 35.31
C ALA A 210 25.66 -23.72 36.80
N PRO A 211 26.07 -22.84 37.73
CA PRO A 211 26.05 -23.13 39.17
C PRO A 211 24.65 -23.07 39.80
N PHE A 212 23.64 -22.66 39.04
CA PHE A 212 22.25 -22.61 39.45
C PHE A 212 21.32 -22.94 38.28
N LYS A 213 20.05 -23.23 38.61
CA LYS A 213 19.03 -23.49 37.59
C LYS A 213 18.67 -22.20 36.86
N LEU A 214 19.07 -22.10 35.60
CA LEU A 214 18.64 -21.04 34.69
C LEU A 214 17.13 -21.15 34.45
N SER A 215 16.43 -20.01 34.51
CA SER A 215 15.04 -19.88 34.08
C SER A 215 14.97 -19.50 32.59
N PRO A 216 13.80 -19.68 31.92
CA PRO A 216 13.62 -19.19 30.55
C PRO A 216 13.88 -17.70 30.39
N LYS A 217 13.60 -16.88 31.42
CA LYS A 217 13.89 -15.45 31.42
C LYS A 217 15.38 -15.16 31.53
N ASP A 218 16.15 -15.97 32.26
CA ASP A 218 17.61 -15.83 32.33
C ASP A 218 18.23 -16.09 30.94
N VAL A 219 17.68 -17.04 30.18
CA VAL A 219 18.09 -17.30 28.79
C VAL A 219 17.88 -16.06 27.91
N VAL A 220 16.70 -15.44 27.97
CA VAL A 220 16.44 -14.17 27.26
C VAL A 220 17.40 -13.08 27.71
N GLY A 221 17.65 -12.95 29.02
CA GLY A 221 18.59 -11.96 29.56
C GLY A 221 20.00 -12.14 29.03
N MET A 222 20.50 -13.38 29.00
CA MET A 222 21.79 -13.71 28.38
C MET A 222 21.79 -13.41 26.87
N GLN A 223 20.71 -13.71 26.14
CA GLN A 223 20.61 -13.39 24.72
C GLN A 223 20.58 -11.86 24.47
N SER A 224 19.85 -11.09 25.27
CA SER A 224 19.83 -9.62 25.20
C SER A 224 21.20 -9.00 25.54
N ILE A 225 21.95 -9.58 26.49
CA ILE A 225 23.31 -9.14 26.80
C ILE A 225 24.21 -9.26 25.57
N CYS A 226 24.11 -10.31 24.75
CA CYS A 226 24.90 -10.40 23.51
C CYS A 226 24.69 -9.17 22.61
N GLY A 227 23.45 -8.73 22.41
CA GLY A 227 23.15 -7.53 21.61
C GLY A 227 23.71 -6.26 22.22
N TYR A 228 23.34 -5.97 23.47
CA TYR A 228 23.76 -4.74 24.15
C TYR A 228 25.27 -4.66 24.38
N GLU A 229 25.91 -5.74 24.81
CA GLU A 229 27.37 -5.78 24.99
C GLU A 229 28.07 -5.58 23.64
N SER A 230 27.61 -6.25 22.57
CA SER A 230 28.21 -6.07 21.25
C SER A 230 28.06 -4.63 20.76
N ALA A 231 26.88 -4.05 21.00
CA ALA A 231 26.60 -2.67 20.71
C ALA A 231 27.52 -1.74 21.51
N ILE A 232 27.63 -1.88 22.84
CA ILE A 232 28.48 -1.03 23.70
C ILE A 232 29.96 -1.09 23.29
N LEU A 233 30.48 -2.29 23.08
CA LEU A 233 31.90 -2.51 22.79
C LEU A 233 32.26 -2.20 21.33
N GLY A 234 31.30 -2.33 20.41
CA GLY A 234 31.54 -2.25 18.97
C GLY A 234 32.22 -3.50 18.38
N GLU A 235 32.16 -4.63 19.11
CA GLU A 235 32.69 -5.93 18.70
C GLU A 235 31.79 -7.04 19.25
N ARG A 236 31.82 -8.24 18.65
CA ARG A 236 30.91 -9.33 19.04
C ARG A 236 31.18 -9.83 20.46
N SER A 237 30.13 -9.83 21.29
CA SER A 237 30.13 -10.38 22.65
C SER A 237 30.42 -11.89 22.68
N LEU A 238 31.16 -12.34 23.69
CA LEU A 238 31.35 -13.77 24.00
C LEU A 238 30.02 -14.48 24.32
N MET A 239 29.05 -13.74 24.86
CA MET A 239 27.72 -14.24 25.15
C MET A 239 27.02 -14.76 23.89
N CYS A 240 27.32 -14.19 22.72
CA CYS A 240 26.73 -14.59 21.46
C CYS A 240 27.03 -16.06 21.09
N ALA A 241 28.21 -16.55 21.48
CA ALA A 241 28.69 -17.90 21.17
C ALA A 241 28.09 -19.01 22.06
N VAL A 242 27.32 -18.65 23.10
CA VAL A 242 26.69 -19.61 24.02
C VAL A 242 25.50 -20.35 23.38
N PHE A 243 24.85 -19.69 22.42
CA PHE A 243 23.60 -20.13 21.81
C PHE A 243 23.82 -20.63 20.39
N THR A 244 23.03 -21.62 20.00
CA THR A 244 23.01 -22.17 18.64
C THR A 244 22.16 -21.31 17.71
N ASP A 245 22.36 -21.45 16.41
CA ASP A 245 21.60 -20.72 15.38
C ASP A 245 20.08 -20.88 15.57
N ALA A 246 19.60 -22.10 15.86
CA ALA A 246 18.18 -22.35 16.11
C ALA A 246 17.64 -21.64 17.37
N GLU A 247 18.48 -21.41 18.38
CA GLU A 247 18.10 -20.68 19.60
C GLU A 247 18.09 -19.17 19.38
N TRP A 248 18.93 -18.67 18.46
CA TRP A 248 18.87 -17.29 17.98
C TRP A 248 17.64 -17.03 17.12
N MET A 249 17.29 -17.95 16.22
CA MET A 249 16.02 -17.87 15.47
C MET A 249 14.80 -17.88 16.39
N ALA A 250 14.87 -18.59 17.52
CA ALA A 250 13.83 -18.56 18.54
C ALA A 250 13.80 -17.23 19.33
N TYR A 251 14.97 -16.63 19.58
CA TYR A 251 15.09 -15.29 20.15
C TYR A 251 14.43 -14.23 19.26
N GLU A 252 14.82 -14.22 17.99
CA GLU A 252 14.25 -13.33 16.98
C GLU A 252 12.73 -13.49 16.91
N TYR A 253 12.24 -14.73 16.80
CA TYR A 253 10.83 -14.99 16.66
C TYR A 253 9.97 -14.56 17.85
N HIS A 254 10.45 -14.68 19.10
CA HIS A 254 9.64 -14.24 20.25
C HIS A 254 9.51 -12.71 20.30
N TRP A 255 10.50 -11.99 19.81
CA TRP A 255 10.42 -10.55 19.66
C TRP A 255 9.57 -10.16 18.47
N ASP A 256 9.72 -10.81 17.32
CA ASP A 256 8.86 -10.57 16.16
C ASP A 256 7.39 -10.75 16.52
N LEU A 257 7.06 -11.80 17.26
CA LEU A 257 5.73 -12.07 17.77
C LEU A 257 5.25 -10.94 18.71
N LYS A 258 6.09 -10.49 19.65
CA LYS A 258 5.74 -9.38 20.54
C LYS A 258 5.45 -8.11 19.75
N TYR A 259 6.31 -7.78 18.79
CA TYR A 259 6.20 -6.59 17.97
C TYR A 259 5.05 -6.67 16.97
N ALA A 260 4.71 -7.84 16.44
CA ALA A 260 3.56 -8.02 15.55
C ALA A 260 2.25 -7.58 16.24
N TYR A 261 2.08 -7.95 17.51
CA TYR A 261 0.94 -7.51 18.32
C TYR A 261 1.06 -6.10 18.89
N MET A 262 2.27 -5.56 19.06
CA MET A 262 2.47 -4.27 19.73
C MET A 262 2.53 -3.08 18.76
N VAL A 263 3.21 -3.21 17.63
CA VAL A 263 3.49 -2.12 16.68
C VAL A 263 3.38 -2.55 15.22
N GLY A 264 2.93 -3.77 14.99
CA GLY A 264 2.88 -4.38 13.68
C GLY A 264 1.46 -4.73 13.22
N PRO A 265 1.31 -5.68 12.30
CA PRO A 265 0.06 -5.94 11.58
C PRO A 265 -1.06 -6.48 12.47
N LEU A 266 -0.75 -7.05 13.64
CA LEU A 266 -1.76 -7.58 14.57
C LEU A 266 -2.23 -6.53 15.58
N ASN A 267 -1.76 -5.28 15.49
CA ASN A 267 -2.27 -4.17 16.27
C ASN A 267 -3.11 -3.24 15.37
N PRO A 268 -4.43 -3.12 15.62
CA PRO A 268 -5.30 -2.28 14.81
C PRO A 268 -4.94 -0.79 14.85
N LEU A 269 -4.17 -0.33 15.84
CA LEU A 269 -3.70 1.06 15.91
C LEU A 269 -2.48 1.33 15.03
N SER A 270 -1.72 0.32 14.62
CA SER A 270 -0.43 0.54 13.95
C SER A 270 -0.54 1.36 12.66
N PRO A 271 -1.48 1.10 11.73
CA PRO A 271 -1.64 1.92 10.53
C PRO A 271 -1.92 3.39 10.85
N TYR A 272 -2.84 3.64 11.79
CA TYR A 272 -3.21 5.00 12.21
C TYR A 272 -2.06 5.76 12.87
N LEU A 273 -1.18 5.06 13.58
CA LEU A 273 0.00 5.66 14.19
C LEU A 273 1.12 5.90 13.17
N GLY A 274 1.14 5.20 12.04
CA GLY A 274 2.13 5.41 10.97
C GLY A 274 1.76 6.54 10.01
N PHE A 275 0.45 6.73 9.80
CA PHE A 275 -0.08 7.67 8.81
C PHE A 275 0.36 9.13 8.98
N PRO A 276 0.43 9.73 10.19
CA PRO A 276 0.80 11.14 10.33
C PRO A 276 2.16 11.49 9.72
N TRP A 277 3.14 10.59 9.81
CA TRP A 277 4.45 10.83 9.19
C TRP A 277 4.35 10.81 7.65
N LEU A 278 3.65 9.81 7.09
CA LEU A 278 3.43 9.68 5.65
C LEU A 278 2.71 10.90 5.07
N GLN A 279 1.63 11.33 5.73
CA GLN A 279 0.88 12.53 5.36
C GLN A 279 1.78 13.76 5.36
N THR A 280 2.52 13.99 6.45
CA THR A 280 3.42 15.14 6.58
C THR A 280 4.49 15.16 5.49
N GLN A 281 5.07 14.00 5.14
CA GLN A 281 6.10 13.93 4.10
C GLN A 281 5.51 14.16 2.71
N SER A 282 4.31 13.66 2.45
CA SER A 282 3.64 13.89 1.17
C SER A 282 3.24 15.35 0.98
N GLU A 283 2.67 15.98 2.01
CA GLU A 283 2.33 17.42 2.00
C GLU A 283 3.59 18.28 1.80
N LEU A 284 4.71 17.90 2.43
CA LEU A 284 6.01 18.54 2.21
C LEU A 284 6.47 18.44 0.75
N PHE A 285 6.37 17.25 0.14
CA PHE A 285 6.80 17.05 -1.25
C PHE A 285 5.87 17.72 -2.27
N ASP A 286 4.57 17.79 -2.00
CA ASP A 286 3.58 18.51 -2.81
C ASP A 286 3.79 20.03 -2.71
N HIS A 287 4.08 20.55 -1.52
CA HIS A 287 4.43 21.96 -1.34
C HIS A 287 5.71 22.33 -2.11
N ILE A 288 6.72 21.45 -2.13
CA ILE A 288 7.93 21.65 -2.93
C ILE A 288 7.61 21.74 -4.43
N ASP A 289 6.70 20.92 -4.96
CA ASP A 289 6.30 21.01 -6.38
C ASP A 289 5.61 22.33 -6.71
N LYS A 290 4.70 22.75 -5.83
CA LYS A 290 3.86 23.94 -6.06
C LYS A 290 4.63 25.25 -5.88
N HIS A 291 5.62 25.26 -5.00
CA HIS A 291 6.23 26.50 -4.52
C HIS A 291 7.76 26.52 -4.60
N ASP A 292 8.41 25.46 -5.07
CA ASP A 292 9.87 25.28 -5.10
C ASP A 292 10.55 25.59 -3.75
N THR A 293 9.81 25.40 -2.66
CA THR A 293 10.28 25.56 -1.28
C THR A 293 9.55 24.56 -0.39
N PRO A 294 10.15 24.13 0.73
CA PRO A 294 9.54 23.18 1.67
C PRO A 294 8.49 23.81 2.61
N GLY A 295 8.25 25.12 2.51
CA GLY A 295 7.28 25.83 3.34
C GLY A 295 7.83 26.28 4.70
N ALA A 296 6.96 26.92 5.49
CA ALA A 296 7.32 27.51 6.77
C ALA A 296 7.75 26.43 7.78
N GLY A 297 9.00 26.49 8.24
CA GLY A 297 9.56 25.51 9.19
C GLY A 297 10.78 24.76 8.66
N TRP A 298 11.11 24.91 7.37
CA TRP A 298 12.33 24.38 6.78
C TRP A 298 13.11 25.47 6.02
N PRO A 299 14.44 25.38 5.91
CA PRO A 299 15.23 26.27 5.05
C PRO A 299 14.82 26.13 3.57
N ASP A 300 14.66 27.24 2.85
CA ASP A 300 14.08 27.29 1.49
C ASP A 300 14.69 26.30 0.48
N LYS A 301 16.01 26.09 0.57
CA LYS A 301 16.76 25.21 -0.35
C LYS A 301 16.85 23.76 0.10
N GLN A 302 16.38 23.43 1.30
CA GLN A 302 16.49 22.08 1.82
C GLN A 302 15.58 21.14 1.01
N ARG A 303 16.16 20.02 0.57
CA ARG A 303 15.46 18.92 -0.14
C ARG A 303 15.73 17.55 0.47
N PHE A 304 16.62 17.48 1.46
CA PHE A 304 16.89 16.28 2.23
C PHE A 304 16.50 16.49 3.69
N PHE A 305 15.47 15.77 4.12
CA PHE A 305 14.78 15.93 5.40
C PHE A 305 15.07 14.73 6.29
N LEU A 306 15.42 15.01 7.54
CA LEU A 306 15.82 13.98 8.49
C LEU A 306 15.15 14.24 9.83
N SER A 307 14.62 13.16 10.39
CA SER A 307 13.94 13.16 11.68
C SER A 307 14.36 11.96 12.51
N PHE A 308 14.52 12.13 13.83
CA PHE A 308 15.01 11.08 14.73
C PHE A 308 13.97 10.69 15.79
N THR A 309 13.72 9.38 15.90
CA THR A 309 12.60 8.80 16.66
C THR A 309 12.98 7.52 17.44
N HIS A 310 11.97 6.80 17.94
CA HIS A 310 12.07 5.54 18.66
C HIS A 310 11.74 4.32 17.80
N ARG A 311 12.09 3.14 18.32
CA ARG A 311 11.91 1.84 17.68
C ARG A 311 10.47 1.52 17.28
N GLU A 312 9.50 2.13 17.94
CA GLU A 312 8.07 1.89 17.68
C GLU A 312 7.61 2.52 16.36
N VAL A 313 8.25 3.59 15.88
CA VAL A 313 7.73 4.41 14.78
C VAL A 313 7.97 3.84 13.37
N PRO A 314 9.18 3.37 13.00
CA PRO A 314 9.39 2.71 11.71
C PRO A 314 8.40 1.55 11.44
N PRO A 315 8.09 0.67 12.42
CA PRO A 315 7.06 -0.36 12.31
C PRO A 315 5.65 0.14 12.03
N PHE A 316 5.21 1.23 12.67
CA PHE A 316 3.89 1.81 12.40
C PHE A 316 3.79 2.27 10.95
N ILE A 317 4.81 2.96 10.46
CA ILE A 317 4.87 3.46 9.08
C ILE A 317 4.86 2.28 8.10
N ALA A 318 5.66 1.25 8.36
CA ALA A 318 5.71 0.08 7.49
C ALA A 318 4.36 -0.68 7.46
N THR A 319 3.63 -0.70 8.57
CA THR A 319 2.27 -1.26 8.64
C THR A 319 1.26 -0.36 7.93
N ALA A 320 1.36 0.97 8.05
CA ALA A 320 0.49 1.91 7.36
C ALA A 320 0.62 1.83 5.82
N LEU A 321 1.79 1.43 5.32
CA LEU A 321 2.06 1.19 3.91
C LEU A 321 1.66 -0.22 3.43
N GLY A 322 1.16 -1.09 4.32
CA GLY A 322 0.76 -2.46 3.98
C GLY A 322 1.91 -3.36 3.53
N LEU A 323 3.15 -3.07 3.91
CA LEU A 323 4.34 -3.74 3.35
C LEU A 323 4.53 -5.19 3.78
N PHE A 324 3.86 -5.57 4.85
CA PHE A 324 3.89 -6.93 5.37
C PHE A 324 2.55 -7.65 5.20
N ASP A 325 1.60 -7.03 4.49
CA ASP A 325 0.31 -7.62 4.18
C ASP A 325 0.50 -8.67 3.08
N SER A 326 -0.15 -9.82 3.26
CA SER A 326 -0.02 -10.94 2.36
C SER A 326 -1.35 -11.67 2.20
N SER A 327 -1.68 -12.04 0.95
CA SER A 327 -2.78 -12.96 0.68
C SER A 327 -2.54 -14.40 1.20
N SER A 328 -1.41 -14.66 1.85
CA SER A 328 -1.04 -15.95 2.42
C SER A 328 -1.04 -15.89 3.94
N ASP A 329 -2.05 -16.52 4.56
CA ASP A 329 -2.12 -16.77 6.02
C ASP A 329 -0.80 -17.29 6.61
N ALA A 330 -0.07 -18.12 5.87
CA ALA A 330 1.21 -18.66 6.32
C ALA A 330 2.30 -17.59 6.54
N LYS A 331 2.22 -16.44 5.88
CA LYS A 331 3.16 -15.32 6.03
C LYS A 331 2.77 -14.38 7.18
N GLU A 332 1.49 -14.38 7.57
CA GLU A 332 0.95 -13.45 8.57
C GLU A 332 0.76 -14.05 9.97
N GLN A 333 0.65 -15.38 10.07
CA GLN A 333 0.42 -16.04 11.36
C GLN A 333 1.63 -16.00 12.31
N PHE A 334 1.36 -15.76 13.59
CA PHE A 334 2.34 -15.80 14.69
C PHE A 334 1.99 -16.86 15.76
N PRO A 335 2.12 -18.18 15.44
CA PRO A 335 1.87 -19.24 16.41
C PRO A 335 2.80 -19.15 17.64
N THR A 336 2.26 -19.52 18.81
CA THR A 336 2.99 -19.48 20.09
C THR A 336 3.66 -20.81 20.46
N ASP A 337 3.58 -21.82 19.59
CA ASP A 337 4.06 -23.19 19.83
C ASP A 337 5.18 -23.63 18.87
N ARG A 338 5.52 -22.81 17.87
CA ARG A 338 6.58 -23.06 16.89
C ARG A 338 7.03 -21.75 16.25
N ILE A 339 8.24 -21.74 15.68
CA ILE A 339 8.69 -20.64 14.82
C ILE A 339 7.90 -20.71 13.52
N ASN A 340 7.31 -19.58 13.10
CA ASN A 340 6.89 -19.42 11.72
C ASN A 340 8.10 -19.01 10.86
N TRP A 341 8.61 -19.97 10.08
CA TRP A 341 9.76 -19.77 9.20
C TRP A 341 9.43 -18.94 7.97
N ALA A 342 8.15 -18.90 7.55
CA ALA A 342 7.67 -18.19 6.38
C ALA A 342 7.21 -16.75 6.68
N ARG A 343 7.28 -16.31 7.94
CA ARG A 343 6.78 -15.00 8.37
C ARG A 343 7.41 -13.87 7.54
N ALA A 344 6.57 -12.96 7.08
CA ALA A 344 7.03 -11.76 6.39
C ALA A 344 7.57 -10.70 7.35
N TRP A 345 6.93 -10.60 8.52
CA TRP A 345 7.28 -9.65 9.56
C TRP A 345 8.50 -10.12 10.37
N ARG A 346 9.63 -9.44 10.16
CA ARG A 346 10.92 -9.64 10.83
C ARG A 346 11.47 -8.31 11.33
N MET A 347 11.59 -8.18 12.63
CA MET A 347 11.91 -6.90 13.27
C MET A 347 13.41 -6.65 13.39
N SER A 348 14.23 -7.68 13.35
CA SER A 348 15.67 -7.57 13.18
C SER A 348 16.01 -6.78 11.90
N ASP A 349 15.25 -7.00 10.84
CA ASP A 349 15.38 -6.29 9.57
C ASP A 349 14.83 -4.87 9.69
N LEU A 350 13.68 -4.62 10.33
CA LEU A 350 13.07 -3.28 10.32
C LEU A 350 13.61 -2.31 11.39
N ILE A 351 13.97 -2.83 12.56
CA ILE A 351 14.37 -2.02 13.71
C ILE A 351 15.72 -2.46 14.31
N PRO A 352 16.81 -2.60 13.54
CA PRO A 352 18.14 -2.52 14.15
C PRO A 352 18.32 -1.12 14.80
N PHE A 353 19.39 -0.92 15.57
CA PHE A 353 19.79 0.45 15.91
C PHE A 353 20.02 1.24 14.62
N LEU A 354 19.60 2.52 14.58
CA LEU A 354 19.60 3.35 13.35
C LEU A 354 18.72 2.82 12.20
N GLY A 355 17.88 1.80 12.43
CA GLY A 355 16.87 1.37 11.46
C GLY A 355 15.93 2.52 11.10
N HIS A 356 15.56 2.61 9.82
CA HIS A 356 14.89 3.79 9.31
C HIS A 356 13.95 3.50 8.14
N VAL A 357 12.98 4.39 7.97
CA VAL A 357 12.11 4.45 6.80
C VAL A 357 12.37 5.77 6.08
N GLY A 358 12.43 5.72 4.76
CA GLY A 358 12.61 6.85 3.87
C GLY A 358 11.54 6.93 2.79
N MET A 359 11.23 8.16 2.37
CA MET A 359 10.46 8.46 1.17
C MET A 359 11.35 9.24 0.20
N GLU A 360 11.39 8.81 -1.05
CA GLU A 360 12.06 9.51 -2.14
C GLU A 360 11.03 10.06 -3.11
N LYS A 361 11.25 11.31 -3.49
CA LYS A 361 10.59 11.97 -4.62
C LYS A 361 11.56 11.99 -5.78
N MET A 362 11.10 11.56 -6.95
CA MET A 362 11.95 11.46 -8.13
C MET A 362 11.33 12.16 -9.32
N THR A 363 12.19 12.69 -10.19
CA THR A 363 11.83 13.20 -11.52
C THR A 363 12.53 12.35 -12.55
N CYS A 364 11.79 11.87 -13.56
CA CYS A 364 12.33 10.97 -14.58
C CYS A 364 12.22 11.56 -15.98
N ASP A 365 13.33 11.53 -16.72
CA ASP A 365 13.42 11.88 -18.12
C ASP A 365 12.87 10.74 -18.99
N ARG A 366 11.89 11.05 -19.85
CA ARG A 366 11.17 10.08 -20.69
C ARG A 366 12.05 9.29 -21.69
N SER A 367 13.32 9.64 -21.87
CA SER A 367 14.22 9.07 -22.88
C SER A 367 15.22 8.01 -22.36
N GLY A 368 15.25 7.73 -21.05
CA GLY A 368 16.26 6.85 -20.43
C GLY A 368 15.78 5.52 -19.85
N ALA A 369 14.46 5.30 -19.72
CA ALA A 369 13.90 4.10 -19.10
C ALA A 369 14.00 2.88 -20.04
N VAL A 370 15.15 2.19 -20.04
CA VAL A 370 15.29 0.87 -20.64
C VAL A 370 14.74 -0.14 -19.63
N GLY A 371 13.62 -0.79 -19.95
CA GLY A 371 13.11 -1.91 -19.17
C GLY A 371 14.13 -3.05 -19.05
N ALA A 372 14.05 -3.81 -17.97
CA ALA A 372 14.97 -4.91 -17.65
C ALA A 372 15.02 -6.05 -18.71
N ASP A 373 14.20 -5.98 -19.77
CA ASP A 373 14.15 -6.96 -20.86
C ASP A 373 14.80 -6.50 -22.17
N GLY A 374 15.67 -5.47 -22.14
CA GLY A 374 16.60 -5.20 -23.24
C GLY A 374 15.97 -4.93 -24.61
N ASN A 375 14.71 -4.51 -24.67
CA ASN A 375 14.03 -4.22 -25.93
C ASN A 375 13.94 -2.70 -26.13
N THR A 376 14.63 -2.20 -27.15
CA THR A 376 14.58 -0.79 -27.56
C THR A 376 13.32 -0.56 -28.38
N GLY A 377 12.23 -0.19 -27.70
CA GLY A 377 10.98 0.27 -28.30
C GLY A 377 10.63 1.66 -27.81
N THR A 378 10.47 2.61 -28.73
CA THR A 378 10.01 3.98 -28.43
C THR A 378 8.52 3.95 -28.07
N GLY A 379 8.18 4.00 -26.79
CA GLY A 379 6.79 4.01 -26.28
C GLY A 379 6.73 4.48 -24.82
N GLU A 380 5.71 5.27 -24.50
CA GLU A 380 5.53 5.95 -23.20
C GLU A 380 5.57 4.97 -22.01
N GLY A 381 6.52 5.18 -21.09
CA GLY A 381 6.73 4.33 -19.92
C GLY A 381 5.63 4.50 -18.87
N THR A 382 4.99 3.39 -18.51
CA THR A 382 4.16 3.19 -17.32
C THR A 382 4.89 3.62 -16.04
N PRO A 383 4.25 4.36 -15.12
CA PRO A 383 4.77 4.57 -13.76
C PRO A 383 4.90 3.22 -13.04
N LEU A 384 5.99 3.01 -12.31
CA LEU A 384 6.07 1.92 -11.33
C LEU A 384 5.11 2.28 -10.18
N PRO A 385 4.04 1.51 -9.93
CA PRO A 385 3.20 1.74 -8.78
C PRO A 385 3.98 1.42 -7.50
N ILE A 386 3.71 2.13 -6.41
CA ILE A 386 3.70 1.46 -5.11
C ILE A 386 2.57 0.44 -5.24
N ILE A 387 2.90 -0.82 -5.52
CA ILE A 387 1.93 -1.91 -5.59
C ILE A 387 1.65 -2.33 -4.14
N PRO A 388 0.50 -2.00 -3.52
CA PRO A 388 0.11 -2.66 -2.29
C PRO A 388 -0.31 -4.08 -2.70
N GLY A 389 0.38 -5.09 -2.19
CA GLY A 389 -0.01 -6.50 -2.40
C GLY A 389 0.84 -7.33 -3.36
N ARG A 390 1.98 -6.82 -3.87
CA ARG A 390 2.93 -7.72 -4.58
C ARG A 390 4.42 -7.39 -4.48
N THR A 391 4.84 -6.77 -3.38
CA THR A 391 6.26 -6.55 -3.13
C THR A 391 6.62 -7.12 -1.77
N ASP A 392 7.26 -8.28 -1.79
CA ASP A 392 7.97 -8.82 -0.63
C ASP A 392 9.17 -7.87 -0.33
N TYR A 393 8.94 -6.67 0.23
CA TYR A 393 10.02 -5.81 0.73
C TYR A 393 10.28 -6.17 2.20
N GLN A 394 11.32 -6.98 2.44
CA GLN A 394 11.83 -7.24 3.79
C GLN A 394 13.16 -6.51 3.94
N GLY A 395 13.19 -5.33 4.57
CA GLY A 395 14.47 -4.74 4.93
C GLY A 395 14.52 -3.40 5.68
N ALA A 396 15.69 -3.14 6.31
CA ALA A 396 16.07 -2.04 7.21
C ALA A 396 16.10 -0.63 6.62
N ASN A 397 16.01 -0.55 5.29
CA ASN A 397 16.12 0.67 4.51
C ASN A 397 14.93 0.72 3.58
N LEU A 398 13.77 1.02 4.14
CA LEU A 398 12.54 1.10 3.37
C LEU A 398 12.53 2.42 2.58
N LEU A 399 12.39 2.33 1.26
CA LEU A 399 12.31 3.46 0.35
C LEU A 399 10.95 3.45 -0.32
N VAL A 400 10.12 4.44 -0.04
CA VAL A 400 8.82 4.64 -0.68
C VAL A 400 8.99 5.65 -1.80
N PHE A 401 8.69 5.23 -3.03
CA PHE A 401 8.73 6.10 -4.20
C PHE A 401 7.38 6.78 -4.36
N VAL A 402 7.32 8.11 -4.20
CA VAL A 402 6.12 8.87 -4.54
C VAL A 402 6.31 9.43 -5.95
N PRO A 403 5.70 8.83 -6.99
CA PRO A 403 5.62 9.50 -8.29
C PRO A 403 4.81 10.79 -8.13
N SER A 404 5.07 11.77 -8.99
CA SER A 404 4.55 13.14 -8.92
C SER A 404 3.04 13.30 -9.19
N HIS A 405 2.20 12.35 -8.76
CA HIS A 405 0.73 12.46 -8.81
C HIS A 405 0.07 11.93 -7.53
N THR A 406 -0.73 12.82 -6.93
CA THR A 406 -1.79 12.62 -5.91
C THR A 406 -1.69 11.37 -5.05
N MET A 407 -1.25 11.58 -3.81
CA MET A 407 -1.51 10.71 -2.67
C MET A 407 -3.02 10.43 -2.59
N THR A 408 -3.44 9.21 -2.94
CA THR A 408 -4.82 8.77 -2.74
C THR A 408 -5.06 8.60 -1.23
N ILE A 409 -6.10 9.27 -0.73
CA ILE A 409 -6.64 9.08 0.61
C ILE A 409 -6.86 7.57 0.82
N PRO A 410 -6.41 6.96 1.93
CA PRO A 410 -6.71 5.56 2.17
C PRO A 410 -8.23 5.34 2.17
N ASN A 411 -8.69 4.38 1.37
CA ASN A 411 -10.12 4.12 1.22
C ASN A 411 -10.73 3.79 2.58
N LEU A 412 -11.77 4.55 2.94
CA LEU A 412 -12.51 4.37 4.18
C LEU A 412 -13.39 3.11 4.08
N PRO A 413 -13.66 2.39 5.19
CA PRO A 413 -14.73 1.40 5.24
C PRO A 413 -16.02 1.95 4.63
N ASP A 414 -16.63 1.21 3.72
CA ASP A 414 -17.86 1.64 3.05
C ASP A 414 -19.10 1.10 3.77
N PRO A 415 -19.94 1.96 4.38
CA PRO A 415 -21.13 1.51 5.08
C PRO A 415 -22.18 0.89 4.14
N ARG A 416 -22.14 1.15 2.83
CA ARG A 416 -23.00 0.49 1.83
C ARG A 416 -22.52 -0.92 1.47
N PHE A 417 -21.33 -1.32 1.92
CA PHE A 417 -20.73 -2.64 1.65
C PHE A 417 -20.23 -3.32 2.93
N ASP A 418 -21.06 -3.38 3.97
CA ASP A 418 -20.75 -4.05 5.25
C ASP A 418 -19.44 -3.56 5.91
N ASN A 419 -19.10 -2.28 5.73
CA ASN A 419 -17.85 -1.67 6.19
C ASN A 419 -16.59 -2.33 5.59
N ARG A 420 -16.69 -2.91 4.39
CA ARG A 420 -15.52 -3.35 3.63
C ARG A 420 -14.74 -2.15 3.11
N VAL A 421 -13.42 -2.25 3.11
CA VAL A 421 -12.56 -1.32 2.38
C VAL A 421 -12.52 -1.79 0.93
N LEU A 422 -13.10 -1.01 0.03
CA LEU A 422 -13.09 -1.26 -1.40
C LEU A 422 -11.85 -0.62 -2.03
N ILE A 423 -11.33 -1.21 -3.10
CA ILE A 423 -10.08 -0.78 -3.74
C ILE A 423 -10.34 -0.65 -5.24
N TYR A 424 -9.97 0.50 -5.78
CA TYR A 424 -9.97 0.73 -7.22
C TYR A 424 -8.99 -0.21 -7.92
N ASP A 425 -9.52 -1.07 -8.80
CA ASP A 425 -8.73 -1.97 -9.66
C ASP A 425 -9.09 -1.73 -11.14
N PRO A 426 -8.24 -1.02 -11.90
CA PRO A 426 -8.50 -0.73 -13.31
C PRO A 426 -8.52 -1.98 -14.18
N GLU A 427 -7.79 -3.05 -13.82
CA GLU A 427 -7.78 -4.29 -14.60
C GLU A 427 -9.06 -5.08 -14.37
N ALA A 428 -9.61 -5.08 -13.15
CA ALA A 428 -10.92 -5.64 -12.87
C ALA A 428 -12.03 -4.92 -13.66
N ILE A 429 -11.99 -3.58 -13.74
CA ILE A 429 -12.94 -2.77 -14.52
C ILE A 429 -12.86 -3.11 -16.01
N LYS A 430 -11.65 -3.12 -16.59
CA LYS A 430 -11.42 -3.51 -17.99
C LYS A 430 -11.92 -4.92 -18.28
N THR A 431 -11.66 -5.84 -17.37
CA THR A 431 -12.07 -7.25 -17.48
C THR A 431 -13.58 -7.39 -17.42
N ALA A 432 -14.25 -6.69 -16.49
CA ALA A 432 -15.70 -6.71 -16.34
C ALA A 432 -16.39 -6.20 -17.61
N LEU A 433 -15.98 -5.03 -18.13
CA LEU A 433 -16.51 -4.46 -19.37
C LEU A 433 -16.22 -5.34 -20.58
N SER A 434 -14.98 -5.85 -20.72
CA SER A 434 -14.62 -6.74 -21.82
C SER A 434 -15.47 -8.01 -21.83
N THR A 435 -15.63 -8.63 -20.66
CA THR A 435 -16.42 -9.86 -20.50
C THR A 435 -17.88 -9.61 -20.84
N TYR A 436 -18.43 -8.48 -20.38
CA TYR A 436 -19.81 -8.10 -20.65
C TYR A 436 -20.06 -7.84 -22.14
N PHE A 437 -19.25 -7.00 -22.79
CA PHE A 437 -19.39 -6.72 -24.21
C PHE A 437 -19.23 -7.98 -25.07
N GLN A 438 -18.28 -8.86 -24.72
CA GLN A 438 -18.13 -10.16 -25.39
C GLN A 438 -19.38 -11.03 -25.22
N ALA A 439 -20.01 -11.05 -24.04
CA ALA A 439 -21.26 -11.77 -23.83
C ALA A 439 -22.38 -11.20 -24.71
N LEU A 440 -22.50 -9.87 -24.78
CA LEU A 440 -23.49 -9.21 -25.64
C LEU A 440 -23.28 -9.52 -27.14
N SER A 441 -22.04 -9.65 -27.61
CA SER A 441 -21.80 -10.02 -29.02
C SER A 441 -22.27 -11.43 -29.42
N LYS A 442 -22.56 -12.30 -28.44
CA LYS A 442 -23.18 -13.60 -28.69
C LYS A 442 -24.64 -13.46 -29.06
N LEU A 443 -25.29 -12.37 -28.64
CA LEU A 443 -26.66 -12.04 -28.99
C LEU A 443 -26.74 -11.48 -30.42
N PRO A 444 -27.90 -11.58 -31.08
CA PRO A 444 -28.05 -11.29 -32.50
C PRO A 444 -28.17 -9.79 -32.85
N TYR A 445 -27.72 -8.87 -31.99
CA TYR A 445 -27.86 -7.43 -32.21
C TYR A 445 -26.54 -6.64 -32.13
N ILE A 446 -25.56 -7.08 -31.33
CA ILE A 446 -24.21 -6.48 -31.27
C ILE A 446 -23.23 -7.32 -32.08
N GLU A 447 -22.52 -6.71 -33.02
CA GLU A 447 -21.45 -7.37 -33.76
C GLU A 447 -20.14 -7.38 -32.99
N ALA A 448 -19.40 -8.50 -33.04
CA ALA A 448 -18.10 -8.61 -32.40
C ALA A 448 -17.07 -7.62 -32.98
N SER A 449 -17.26 -7.17 -34.24
CA SER A 449 -16.42 -6.14 -34.87
C SER A 449 -16.58 -4.75 -34.27
N ASP A 450 -17.69 -4.52 -33.54
CA ASP A 450 -18.02 -3.24 -32.95
C ASP A 450 -17.44 -3.11 -31.54
N ILE A 451 -16.98 -4.21 -30.95
CA ILE A 451 -16.17 -4.18 -29.73
C ILE A 451 -14.75 -3.82 -30.14
N VAL A 452 -14.33 -2.62 -29.77
CA VAL A 452 -13.01 -2.10 -30.09
C VAL A 452 -12.14 -2.07 -28.85
N TYR A 453 -10.90 -2.50 -29.01
CA TYR A 453 -9.91 -2.57 -27.94
C TYR A 453 -8.80 -1.56 -28.18
N PRO A 454 -8.29 -0.91 -27.12
CA PRO A 454 -7.17 0.00 -27.25
C PRO A 454 -5.89 -0.75 -27.63
N SER A 455 -4.96 -0.02 -28.25
CA SER A 455 -3.58 -0.51 -28.37
C SER A 455 -2.91 -0.58 -27.00
N ALA A 456 -1.70 -1.15 -26.92
CA ALA A 456 -0.90 -1.09 -25.69
C ALA A 456 -0.60 0.36 -25.24
N ALA A 457 -0.59 1.32 -26.16
CA ALA A 457 -0.43 2.75 -25.87
C ALA A 457 -1.76 3.46 -25.56
N GLY A 458 -2.89 2.73 -25.54
CA GLY A 458 -4.22 3.28 -25.34
C GLY A 458 -4.88 3.85 -26.60
N TRP A 459 -5.99 4.56 -26.39
CA TRP A 459 -6.70 5.35 -27.40
C TRP A 459 -5.99 6.67 -27.67
N PRO A 460 -5.67 7.01 -28.94
CA PRO A 460 -4.86 8.18 -29.25
C PRO A 460 -5.58 9.52 -29.04
N ASN A 461 -6.92 9.54 -29.13
CA ASN A 461 -7.73 10.74 -28.91
C ASN A 461 -7.91 11.07 -27.42
N ILE A 462 -7.67 10.12 -26.51
CA ILE A 462 -7.87 10.29 -25.07
C ILE A 462 -6.55 10.78 -24.46
N THR A 463 -6.40 12.10 -24.39
CA THR A 463 -5.23 12.78 -23.83
C THR A 463 -5.68 13.81 -22.80
N ALA A 464 -4.80 14.16 -21.85
CA ALA A 464 -5.09 15.20 -20.88
C ALA A 464 -5.41 16.55 -21.53
N ALA A 465 -4.78 16.87 -22.68
CA ALA A 465 -5.04 18.10 -23.41
C ALA A 465 -6.44 18.08 -24.07
N ASN A 466 -6.80 16.99 -24.73
CA ASN A 466 -8.11 16.88 -25.39
C ASN A 466 -9.27 16.79 -24.40
N PHE A 467 -9.07 16.09 -23.27
CA PHE A 467 -10.09 15.86 -22.24
C PHE A 467 -10.09 16.92 -21.13
N ALA A 468 -9.19 17.91 -21.19
CA ALA A 468 -9.14 19.01 -20.22
C ALA A 468 -10.49 19.71 -19.97
N PRO A 469 -11.35 19.94 -21.00
CA PRO A 469 -12.66 20.56 -20.77
C PRO A 469 -13.60 19.75 -19.88
N LEU A 470 -13.40 18.42 -19.76
CA LEU A 470 -14.26 17.56 -18.93
C LEU A 470 -13.97 17.67 -17.42
N GLY A 471 -12.91 18.39 -17.03
CA GLY A 471 -12.56 18.59 -15.62
C GLY A 471 -12.21 17.31 -14.85
N LYS A 472 -11.87 16.22 -15.55
CA LYS A 472 -11.54 14.93 -14.95
C LYS A 472 -10.06 14.83 -14.57
N ASN A 473 -9.79 14.08 -13.51
CA ASN A 473 -8.43 13.85 -13.04
C ASN A 473 -7.68 12.86 -13.93
N GLU A 474 -6.38 12.73 -13.69
CA GLU A 474 -5.53 11.85 -14.50
C GLU A 474 -5.89 10.37 -14.37
N THR A 475 -6.37 9.93 -13.21
CA THR A 475 -6.80 8.54 -12.98
C THR A 475 -7.95 8.15 -13.91
N VAL A 476 -8.96 9.02 -14.01
CA VAL A 476 -10.08 8.85 -14.94
C VAL A 476 -9.57 8.82 -16.38
N ILE A 477 -8.77 9.81 -16.78
CA ILE A 477 -8.25 9.90 -18.16
C ILE A 477 -7.41 8.66 -18.52
N ALA A 478 -6.56 8.21 -17.60
CA ALA A 478 -5.73 7.02 -17.77
C ALA A 478 -6.55 5.74 -17.90
N LEU A 479 -7.65 5.63 -17.13
CA LEU A 479 -8.59 4.52 -17.24
C LEU A 479 -9.27 4.51 -18.60
N LEU A 480 -9.94 5.63 -18.97
CA LEU A 480 -10.66 5.77 -20.23
C LEU A 480 -9.76 5.47 -21.44
N LYS A 481 -8.50 5.94 -21.38
CA LYS A 481 -7.49 5.67 -22.41
C LYS A 481 -7.27 4.16 -22.66
N HIS A 482 -7.62 3.29 -21.73
CA HIS A 482 -7.40 1.84 -21.80
C HIS A 482 -8.65 0.98 -21.63
N LEU A 483 -9.86 1.55 -21.66
CA LEU A 483 -11.09 0.75 -21.65
C LEU A 483 -11.40 0.16 -23.03
N PRO A 484 -12.02 -1.03 -23.10
CA PRO A 484 -12.73 -1.46 -24.31
C PRO A 484 -13.95 -0.57 -24.52
N TYR A 485 -14.32 -0.31 -25.78
CA TYR A 485 -15.53 0.44 -26.13
C TYR A 485 -16.40 -0.33 -27.13
N LEU A 486 -17.70 -0.07 -27.08
CA LEU A 486 -18.65 -0.48 -28.10
C LEU A 486 -18.81 0.66 -29.10
N ARG A 487 -18.12 0.55 -30.24
CA ARG A 487 -18.22 1.53 -31.31
C ARG A 487 -19.55 1.37 -32.02
N ASN A 488 -20.20 2.48 -32.30
CA ASN A 488 -21.51 2.47 -32.93
C ASN A 488 -21.50 3.24 -34.27
N PRO A 489 -21.14 2.57 -35.38
CA PRO A 489 -21.20 3.20 -36.69
C PRO A 489 -22.65 3.18 -37.22
N GLY A 490 -23.53 4.07 -36.75
CA GLY A 490 -24.81 4.33 -37.42
C GLY A 490 -26.01 4.70 -36.56
N LEU A 491 -25.99 4.48 -35.25
CA LEU A 491 -27.13 4.82 -34.36
C LEU A 491 -26.88 6.14 -33.60
N PRO A 492 -27.88 7.01 -33.35
CA PRO A 492 -27.66 8.27 -32.65
C PRO A 492 -27.14 8.15 -31.19
N LYS A 493 -27.48 7.07 -30.46
CA LYS A 493 -27.16 6.93 -29.02
C LYS A 493 -26.27 5.74 -28.63
N GLY A 494 -25.96 4.82 -29.53
CA GLY A 494 -25.21 3.60 -29.18
C GLY A 494 -26.03 2.34 -29.27
N TYR A 495 -25.38 1.24 -28.95
CA TYR A 495 -26.07 0.01 -28.56
C TYR A 495 -26.66 0.18 -27.17
N MET A 496 -27.93 -0.20 -27.03
CA MET A 496 -28.55 -0.36 -25.72
C MET A 496 -27.92 -1.59 -25.05
N ILE A 497 -27.24 -1.37 -23.93
CA ILE A 497 -26.51 -2.41 -23.20
C ILE A 497 -27.25 -2.90 -21.97
N ALA A 498 -28.31 -2.21 -21.55
CA ALA A 498 -29.31 -2.61 -20.57
C ALA A 498 -30.58 -1.81 -20.83
N PHE A 499 -31.68 -2.11 -20.15
CA PHE A 499 -32.95 -1.41 -20.36
C PHE A 499 -32.78 0.13 -20.29
N GLY A 500 -33.13 0.82 -21.39
CA GLY A 500 -32.98 2.26 -21.56
C GLY A 500 -31.54 2.81 -21.43
N THR A 501 -30.52 1.96 -21.36
CA THR A 501 -29.16 2.36 -20.94
C THR A 501 -28.14 2.08 -22.04
N PHE A 502 -27.36 3.10 -22.42
CA PHE A 502 -26.40 3.05 -23.52
C PHE A 502 -24.96 3.21 -23.02
N ALA A 503 -24.00 2.52 -23.64
CA ALA A 503 -22.58 2.66 -23.30
C ALA A 503 -21.99 3.95 -23.91
N ILE A 504 -21.12 4.64 -23.17
CA ILE A 504 -20.39 5.81 -23.69
C ILE A 504 -19.09 5.34 -24.37
N ASP A 505 -18.91 5.72 -25.64
CA ASP A 505 -17.67 5.49 -26.40
C ASP A 505 -16.78 6.73 -26.38
N TYR A 506 -15.83 6.76 -25.45
CA TYR A 506 -14.84 7.85 -25.35
C TYR A 506 -13.75 7.80 -26.44
N SER A 507 -13.70 6.73 -27.26
CA SER A 507 -12.73 6.61 -28.37
C SER A 507 -13.19 7.28 -29.66
N ALA A 508 -14.42 7.79 -29.70
CA ALA A 508 -15.06 8.36 -30.89
C ALA A 508 -15.62 9.77 -30.62
N ALA A 509 -16.23 10.38 -31.64
CA ALA A 509 -16.90 11.67 -31.51
C ALA A 509 -18.02 11.58 -30.45
N PRO A 510 -18.21 12.59 -29.58
CA PRO A 510 -17.63 13.94 -29.64
C PRO A 510 -16.22 14.10 -29.02
N PHE A 511 -15.60 13.02 -28.53
CA PHE A 511 -14.32 13.05 -27.80
C PHE A 511 -13.06 13.03 -28.69
N THR A 512 -13.18 13.45 -29.95
CA THR A 512 -12.06 13.56 -30.90
C THR A 512 -11.43 14.95 -30.82
N GLU A 513 -10.14 15.08 -31.13
CA GLU A 513 -9.45 16.37 -31.10
C GLU A 513 -9.80 17.26 -32.32
N PRO A 514 -10.25 18.53 -32.13
CA PRO A 514 -10.53 19.19 -30.85
C PRO A 514 -11.88 18.78 -30.24
N LEU A 515 -11.90 18.50 -28.93
CA LEU A 515 -13.10 18.08 -28.21
C LEU A 515 -14.21 19.14 -28.33
N ASP A 516 -15.39 18.69 -28.75
CA ASP A 516 -16.60 19.51 -28.76
C ASP A 516 -17.16 19.58 -27.34
N GLY A 517 -16.87 20.69 -26.66
CA GLY A 517 -17.24 20.89 -25.26
C GLY A 517 -18.75 20.83 -25.03
N ASP A 518 -19.53 21.45 -25.92
CA ASP A 518 -21.00 21.49 -25.82
C ASP A 518 -21.59 20.08 -26.01
N ALA A 519 -21.08 19.32 -26.98
CA ALA A 519 -21.52 17.94 -27.21
C ALA A 519 -21.08 16.98 -26.11
N ALA A 520 -19.89 17.18 -25.53
CA ALA A 520 -19.40 16.35 -24.43
C ALA A 520 -20.08 16.68 -23.09
N GLU A 521 -20.43 17.94 -22.84
CA GLU A 521 -21.26 18.33 -21.69
C GLU A 521 -22.66 17.72 -21.76
N GLY A 522 -23.23 17.56 -22.96
CA GLY A 522 -24.48 16.82 -23.17
C GLY A 522 -24.41 15.32 -22.84
N LEU A 523 -23.21 14.80 -22.56
CA LEU A 523 -22.98 13.43 -22.10
C LEU A 523 -22.67 13.37 -20.59
N SER A 524 -22.96 14.44 -19.86
CA SER A 524 -22.84 14.51 -18.40
C SER A 524 -24.22 14.71 -17.76
N PRO A 525 -24.60 13.94 -16.73
CA PRO A 525 -25.92 14.02 -16.13
C PRO A 525 -26.14 15.27 -15.24
N ASP A 526 -25.09 16.04 -14.94
CA ASP A 526 -25.07 17.23 -14.07
C ASP A 526 -24.99 18.55 -14.86
N GLN A 527 -25.34 18.54 -16.16
CA GLN A 527 -25.15 19.67 -17.08
C GLN A 527 -25.76 21.02 -16.61
N TYR A 528 -26.77 20.98 -15.74
CA TYR A 528 -27.51 22.17 -15.29
C TYR A 528 -27.31 22.52 -13.80
N GLU A 529 -26.39 21.82 -13.12
CA GLU A 529 -26.14 22.02 -11.68
C GLU A 529 -25.10 23.13 -11.44
N ASP A 530 -25.13 23.72 -10.24
CA ASP A 530 -24.16 24.74 -9.83
C ASP A 530 -22.72 24.17 -9.79
N ASP A 531 -21.70 25.03 -9.95
CA ASP A 531 -20.29 24.61 -10.01
C ASP A 531 -19.82 23.78 -8.80
N GLU A 532 -20.48 23.91 -7.63
CA GLU A 532 -20.19 23.14 -6.41
C GLU A 532 -20.83 21.73 -6.42
N GLU A 533 -21.90 21.54 -7.19
CA GLU A 533 -22.68 20.30 -7.31
C GLU A 533 -22.27 19.45 -8.51
N LYS A 534 -21.39 19.98 -9.37
CA LYS A 534 -20.77 19.23 -10.47
C LYS A 534 -20.10 17.94 -10.00
N MET A 535 -20.18 16.95 -10.87
CA MET A 535 -19.60 15.63 -10.76
C MET A 535 -18.11 15.75 -10.46
N LYS A 536 -17.68 15.05 -9.41
CA LYS A 536 -16.30 15.12 -8.93
C LYS A 536 -15.31 14.68 -10.02
N SER A 537 -14.11 15.25 -9.99
CA SER A 537 -13.09 15.03 -11.04
C SER A 537 -12.61 13.57 -11.10
N TRP A 538 -12.81 12.79 -10.05
CA TRP A 538 -12.50 11.35 -9.96
C TRP A 538 -13.67 10.43 -10.33
N VAL A 539 -14.82 10.99 -10.72
CA VAL A 539 -16.04 10.25 -11.10
C VAL A 539 -16.31 10.44 -12.59
N VAL A 540 -16.71 9.39 -13.29
CA VAL A 540 -16.97 9.43 -14.74
C VAL A 540 -18.18 8.57 -15.12
N PRO A 541 -19.09 9.02 -15.99
CA PRO A 541 -20.17 8.17 -16.47
C PRO A 541 -19.63 7.07 -17.40
N LEU A 542 -20.03 5.83 -17.19
CA LEU A 542 -19.78 4.72 -18.12
C LEU A 542 -20.95 4.53 -19.09
N THR A 543 -22.15 4.95 -18.67
CA THR A 543 -23.39 4.81 -19.43
C THR A 543 -24.16 6.11 -19.43
N MET A 544 -25.07 6.25 -20.40
CA MET A 544 -26.07 7.30 -20.48
C MET A 544 -27.48 6.71 -20.48
N SER A 545 -28.44 7.44 -19.90
CA SER A 545 -29.86 7.07 -19.95
C SER A 545 -30.50 7.40 -21.30
N GLN A 546 -31.62 6.75 -21.60
CA GLN A 546 -32.41 7.01 -22.80
C GLN A 546 -33.06 8.39 -22.73
N ASP A 547 -33.57 8.75 -21.57
CA ASP A 547 -34.13 10.07 -21.27
C ASP A 547 -34.10 10.28 -19.75
N GLN A 548 -34.77 11.33 -19.28
CA GLN A 548 -34.83 11.67 -17.85
C GLN A 548 -35.72 10.72 -17.02
N TYR A 549 -36.41 9.77 -17.65
CA TYR A 549 -37.34 8.83 -17.01
C TYR A 549 -36.96 7.36 -17.21
N SER A 550 -36.25 7.04 -18.30
CA SER A 550 -35.93 5.67 -18.71
C SER A 550 -34.43 5.46 -18.85
N GLY A 551 -33.93 4.39 -18.24
CA GLY A 551 -32.52 4.02 -18.23
C GLY A 551 -31.69 4.72 -17.17
N CYS A 552 -30.43 4.30 -17.05
CA CYS A 552 -29.58 4.63 -15.91
C CYS A 552 -28.25 5.22 -16.35
N TRP A 553 -27.87 6.34 -15.76
CA TRP A 553 -26.49 6.81 -15.76
C TRP A 553 -25.72 6.08 -14.66
N TRP A 554 -24.73 5.28 -15.03
CA TRP A 554 -23.86 4.61 -14.08
C TRP A 554 -22.53 5.33 -13.99
N LEU A 555 -22.27 5.91 -12.83
CA LEU A 555 -21.10 6.73 -12.54
C LEU A 555 -20.03 5.90 -11.85
N LEU A 556 -18.89 5.71 -12.52
CA LEU A 556 -17.74 5.02 -11.95
C LEU A 556 -16.92 5.97 -11.09
N ASP A 557 -16.67 5.56 -9.86
CA ASP A 557 -15.76 6.22 -8.93
C ASP A 557 -14.37 5.56 -8.99
N THR A 558 -13.36 6.33 -9.38
CA THR A 558 -11.97 5.83 -9.48
C THR A 558 -11.21 5.82 -8.15
N THR A 559 -11.85 6.19 -7.03
CA THR A 559 -11.27 6.06 -5.69
C THR A 559 -11.44 4.64 -5.15
N ASP A 560 -12.59 4.01 -5.39
CA ASP A 560 -12.92 2.67 -4.84
C ASP A 560 -13.39 1.64 -5.88
N GLY A 561 -13.56 2.04 -7.15
CA GLY A 561 -13.93 1.15 -8.26
C GLY A 561 -15.42 0.78 -8.29
N THR A 562 -16.27 1.42 -7.47
CA THR A 562 -17.71 1.20 -7.48
C THR A 562 -18.40 2.01 -8.57
N VAL A 563 -19.62 1.60 -8.94
CA VAL A 563 -20.51 2.38 -9.78
C VAL A 563 -21.74 2.80 -9.00
N THR A 564 -22.18 4.04 -9.18
CA THR A 564 -23.39 4.58 -8.54
C THR A 564 -24.36 5.06 -9.61
N GLU A 565 -25.63 4.69 -9.47
CA GLU A 565 -26.70 5.15 -10.33
C GLU A 565 -27.01 6.63 -10.05
N TRP A 566 -27.04 7.47 -11.09
CA TRP A 566 -27.50 8.85 -10.95
C TRP A 566 -29.04 8.91 -10.91
N ALA A 567 -29.60 9.44 -9.83
CA ALA A 567 -31.04 9.56 -9.64
C ALA A 567 -31.47 11.03 -9.59
N HIS A 568 -32.06 11.56 -10.67
CA HIS A 568 -32.40 12.99 -10.81
C HIS A 568 -33.53 13.48 -9.88
N ASN A 569 -34.25 12.60 -9.18
CA ASN A 569 -35.58 12.97 -8.66
C ASN A 569 -35.80 12.79 -7.15
N HIS A 570 -34.77 12.76 -6.31
CA HIS A 570 -34.87 12.61 -4.83
C HIS A 570 -35.80 11.48 -4.34
N SER A 571 -36.19 10.55 -5.22
CA SER A 571 -37.25 9.56 -4.99
C SER A 571 -36.69 8.20 -4.60
N ILE A 572 -35.36 8.05 -4.69
CA ILE A 572 -34.63 6.86 -4.26
C ILE A 572 -33.87 7.31 -3.01
N GLU A 573 -34.41 6.97 -1.84
CA GLU A 573 -33.66 7.19 -0.59
C GLU A 573 -32.48 6.22 -0.57
N PRO A 574 -31.24 6.68 -0.33
CA PRO A 574 -30.12 5.79 -0.15
C PRO A 574 -30.36 4.88 1.05
N GLU A 575 -29.99 3.60 0.95
CA GLU A 575 -30.13 2.67 2.09
C GLU A 575 -29.29 3.12 3.30
N VAL A 576 -28.13 3.75 3.04
CA VAL A 576 -27.23 4.30 4.04
C VAL A 576 -26.57 5.59 3.52
N ASP A 577 -26.69 6.67 4.29
CA ASP A 577 -26.01 7.94 4.05
C ASP A 577 -24.56 7.92 4.55
N TYR A 578 -23.67 8.51 3.75
CA TYR A 578 -22.33 8.89 4.18
C TYR A 578 -22.38 10.19 5.00
N ASP A 579 -21.45 10.37 5.94
CA ASP A 579 -21.28 11.65 6.64
C ASP A 579 -20.91 12.79 5.67
N ASP A 580 -21.34 14.03 5.95
CA ASP A 580 -21.07 15.21 5.07
C ASP A 580 -19.58 15.44 4.74
N ASN A 581 -18.67 14.97 5.60
CA ASN A 581 -17.22 15.09 5.42
C ASN A 581 -16.60 13.87 4.69
N ASP A 582 -17.37 12.83 4.38
CA ASP A 582 -16.90 11.66 3.64
C ASP A 582 -16.77 12.04 2.16
N PRO A 583 -15.62 11.77 1.50
CA PRO A 583 -15.44 12.07 0.08
C PRO A 583 -16.45 11.36 -0.84
N ARG A 584 -17.18 10.35 -0.35
CA ARG A 584 -18.25 9.62 -1.04
C ARG A 584 -19.64 10.21 -0.80
N ALA A 585 -19.79 11.25 0.02
CA ALA A 585 -21.07 11.87 0.35
C ALA A 585 -21.84 12.41 -0.88
N TRP A 586 -21.16 12.63 -2.00
CA TRP A 586 -21.82 12.93 -3.28
C TRP A 586 -22.83 11.86 -3.71
N ARG A 587 -22.66 10.60 -3.26
CA ARG A 587 -23.56 9.48 -3.52
C ARG A 587 -24.85 9.51 -2.69
N ASN A 588 -24.96 10.39 -1.68
CA ASN A 588 -26.20 10.54 -0.90
C ASN A 588 -27.34 11.14 -1.73
N ALA A 589 -27.01 11.92 -2.76
CA ALA A 589 -27.97 12.45 -3.72
C ALA A 589 -28.23 11.50 -4.91
N CYS A 590 -27.64 10.29 -4.88
CA CYS A 590 -27.70 9.32 -5.97
C CYS A 590 -28.49 8.06 -5.56
N GLY A 591 -28.74 7.18 -6.53
CA GLY A 591 -29.38 5.89 -6.32
C GLY A 591 -28.44 4.83 -5.75
N GLU A 592 -28.60 3.59 -6.20
CA GLU A 592 -27.83 2.47 -5.67
C GLU A 592 -26.34 2.53 -6.05
N THR A 593 -25.48 2.05 -5.14
CA THR A 593 -24.04 1.86 -5.38
C THR A 593 -23.73 0.37 -5.41
N ARG A 594 -23.04 -0.09 -6.46
CA ARG A 594 -22.76 -1.50 -6.74
C ARG A 594 -21.31 -1.72 -7.16
N LEU A 595 -20.82 -2.95 -7.02
CA LEU A 595 -19.59 -3.37 -7.70
C LEU A 595 -19.88 -3.55 -9.19
N LEU A 596 -19.09 -2.94 -10.07
CA LEU A 596 -19.30 -3.00 -11.52
C LEU A 596 -19.40 -4.44 -12.04
N GLY A 597 -18.53 -5.33 -11.54
CA GLY A 597 -18.54 -6.73 -11.93
C GLY A 597 -19.83 -7.47 -11.57
N GLU A 598 -20.45 -7.12 -10.43
CA GLU A 598 -21.73 -7.71 -10.00
C GLU A 598 -22.89 -7.18 -10.84
N LEU A 599 -22.94 -5.86 -11.05
CA LEU A 599 -23.95 -5.21 -11.91
C LEU A 599 -23.95 -5.80 -13.33
N LEU A 600 -22.78 -5.87 -13.98
CA LEU A 600 -22.67 -6.40 -15.34
C LEU A 600 -22.92 -7.91 -15.41
N THR A 601 -22.64 -8.64 -14.33
CA THR A 601 -22.98 -10.06 -14.22
C THR A 601 -24.49 -10.26 -14.16
N GLU A 602 -25.19 -9.48 -13.34
CA GLU A 602 -26.65 -9.50 -13.24
C GLU A 602 -27.30 -9.18 -14.60
N TRP A 603 -26.83 -8.13 -15.28
CA TRP A 603 -27.33 -7.78 -16.62
C TRP A 603 -27.10 -8.89 -17.64
N ARG A 604 -25.91 -9.51 -17.61
CA ARG A 604 -25.59 -10.65 -18.48
C ARG A 604 -26.58 -11.79 -18.22
N GLU A 605 -26.85 -12.11 -16.96
CA GLU A 605 -27.77 -13.18 -16.56
C GLU A 605 -29.21 -12.89 -17.02
N LYS A 606 -29.67 -11.63 -16.98
CA LYS A 606 -30.98 -11.24 -17.54
C LYS A 606 -31.08 -11.50 -19.03
N PHE A 607 -30.03 -11.20 -19.80
CA PHE A 607 -30.01 -11.55 -21.23
C PHE A 607 -29.89 -13.06 -21.47
N GLU A 608 -29.09 -13.76 -20.68
CA GLU A 608 -28.93 -15.22 -20.80
C GLU A 608 -30.21 -15.97 -20.46
N GLY A 609 -30.97 -15.50 -19.46
CA GLY A 609 -32.28 -15.99 -19.07
C GLY A 609 -33.41 -15.58 -20.03
N LEU A 610 -33.16 -14.62 -20.92
CA LEU A 610 -34.15 -13.94 -21.75
C LEU A 610 -35.17 -13.11 -20.95
N ASP A 611 -34.85 -12.73 -19.72
CA ASP A 611 -35.61 -11.72 -18.97
C ASP A 611 -35.51 -10.38 -19.71
N TRP A 612 -34.33 -10.11 -20.29
CA TRP A 612 -34.12 -9.06 -21.27
C TRP A 612 -33.90 -9.66 -22.66
N VAL A 613 -34.65 -9.16 -23.64
CA VAL A 613 -34.54 -9.58 -25.03
C VAL A 613 -34.17 -8.40 -25.91
N ALA A 614 -33.01 -8.47 -26.55
CA ALA A 614 -32.58 -7.42 -27.47
C ALA A 614 -33.05 -7.70 -28.91
N SER A 615 -33.63 -6.68 -29.55
CA SER A 615 -33.92 -6.63 -30.99
C SER A 615 -33.37 -5.32 -31.56
N SER A 616 -32.66 -5.38 -32.70
CA SER A 616 -31.99 -4.25 -33.39
C SER A 616 -31.45 -3.11 -32.51
N GLU A 617 -32.31 -2.17 -32.11
CA GLU A 617 -32.01 -0.94 -31.35
C GLU A 617 -32.63 -0.89 -29.94
N LYS A 618 -33.37 -1.91 -29.51
CA LYS A 618 -34.08 -1.96 -28.23
C LYS A 618 -33.74 -3.19 -27.39
N VAL A 619 -33.91 -3.04 -26.08
CA VAL A 619 -33.96 -4.13 -25.11
C VAL A 619 -35.37 -4.15 -24.53
N TRP A 620 -36.06 -5.26 -24.70
CA TRP A 620 -37.42 -5.52 -24.23
C TRP A 620 -37.39 -6.30 -22.92
N ASP A 621 -38.30 -5.96 -22.01
CA ASP A 621 -38.63 -6.75 -20.84
C ASP A 621 -40.15 -7.01 -20.75
N GLU A 622 -40.55 -7.85 -19.79
CA GLU A 622 -41.95 -8.21 -19.57
C GLU A 622 -42.82 -7.00 -19.20
N GLU A 623 -42.26 -6.02 -18.48
CA GLU A 623 -42.99 -4.87 -17.96
C GLU A 623 -43.35 -3.86 -19.06
N MET A 624 -42.52 -3.75 -20.10
CA MET A 624 -42.82 -2.92 -21.27
C MET A 624 -44.02 -3.44 -22.07
N ASN A 625 -43.98 -4.71 -22.47
CA ASN A 625 -45.02 -5.36 -23.28
C ASN A 625 -44.82 -6.88 -23.25
N ALA A 626 -45.53 -7.54 -22.34
CA ALA A 626 -45.46 -8.99 -22.16
C ALA A 626 -45.71 -9.80 -23.45
N GLU A 627 -46.62 -9.35 -24.33
CA GLU A 627 -46.93 -10.06 -25.58
C GLU A 627 -45.73 -10.03 -26.55
N ASN A 628 -45.14 -8.85 -26.76
CA ASN A 628 -43.99 -8.70 -27.64
C ASN A 628 -42.75 -9.39 -27.06
N HIS A 629 -42.55 -9.29 -25.74
CA HIS A 629 -41.48 -9.98 -25.03
C HIS A 629 -41.55 -11.51 -25.19
N GLU A 630 -42.72 -12.11 -24.98
CA GLU A 630 -42.93 -13.55 -25.16
C GLU A 630 -42.66 -14.00 -26.61
N GLN A 631 -43.10 -13.21 -27.59
CA GLN A 631 -42.86 -13.50 -29.01
C GLN A 631 -41.36 -13.50 -29.34
N LEU A 632 -40.62 -12.49 -28.88
CA LEU A 632 -39.19 -12.37 -29.10
C LEU A 632 -38.40 -13.48 -28.37
N GLN A 633 -38.79 -13.83 -27.14
CA GLN A 633 -38.23 -14.99 -26.43
C GLN A 633 -38.42 -16.28 -27.24
N ARG A 634 -39.61 -16.48 -27.82
CA ARG A 634 -39.91 -17.66 -28.64
C ARG A 634 -39.00 -17.71 -29.86
N ILE A 635 -38.84 -16.59 -30.58
CA ILE A 635 -37.94 -16.49 -31.73
C ILE A 635 -36.52 -16.93 -31.32
N ILE A 636 -35.97 -16.39 -30.24
CA ILE A 636 -34.61 -16.72 -29.79
C ILE A 636 -34.46 -18.19 -29.41
N ARG A 637 -35.45 -18.77 -28.70
CA ARG A 637 -35.45 -20.19 -28.30
C ARG A 637 -35.56 -21.14 -29.50
N GLU A 638 -36.40 -20.83 -30.49
CA GLU A 638 -36.53 -21.63 -31.72
C GLU A 638 -35.21 -21.69 -32.52
N HIS A 639 -34.38 -20.66 -32.37
CA HIS A 639 -33.05 -20.58 -32.98
C HIS A 639 -31.93 -21.20 -32.13
N GLY A 640 -32.26 -21.91 -31.04
CA GLY A 640 -31.30 -22.71 -30.28
C GLY A 640 -30.59 -21.96 -29.15
N TRP A 641 -31.20 -20.94 -28.55
CA TRP A 641 -30.63 -20.34 -27.34
C TRP A 641 -30.91 -21.21 -26.10
N PRO A 642 -29.94 -21.39 -25.17
CA PRO A 642 -28.55 -20.96 -25.23
C PRO A 642 -27.62 -22.01 -25.89
N HIS A 643 -28.12 -23.20 -26.23
CA HIS A 643 -27.33 -24.33 -26.73
C HIS A 643 -27.55 -24.58 -28.23
N ASP A 644 -26.47 -24.54 -29.01
CA ASP A 644 -26.48 -24.65 -30.48
C ASP A 644 -27.15 -23.45 -31.19
N PHE A 645 -26.92 -22.24 -30.65
CA PHE A 645 -27.54 -21.00 -31.11
C PHE A 645 -27.14 -20.61 -32.53
N ARG A 646 -28.13 -20.54 -33.43
CA ARG A 646 -27.99 -20.11 -34.82
C ARG A 646 -28.13 -18.60 -34.93
N ARG A 647 -27.10 -17.88 -34.44
CA ARG A 647 -27.08 -16.41 -34.31
C ARG A 647 -27.57 -15.66 -35.56
N GLU A 648 -27.04 -15.98 -36.74
CA GLU A 648 -27.38 -15.27 -37.98
C GLU A 648 -28.81 -15.53 -38.47
N GLU A 649 -29.35 -16.72 -38.23
CA GLU A 649 -30.75 -17.03 -38.55
C GLU A 649 -31.68 -16.30 -37.58
N CYS A 650 -31.34 -16.31 -36.29
CA CYS A 650 -32.07 -15.58 -35.26
C CYS A 650 -32.09 -14.07 -35.55
N LYS A 651 -30.94 -13.50 -35.95
CA LYS A 651 -30.83 -12.08 -36.32
C LYS A 651 -31.79 -11.71 -37.44
N LYS A 652 -31.88 -12.53 -38.49
CA LYS A 652 -32.82 -12.31 -39.60
C LYS A 652 -34.28 -12.39 -39.13
N ALA A 653 -34.60 -13.33 -38.25
CA ALA A 653 -35.95 -13.49 -37.71
C ALA A 653 -36.36 -12.30 -36.83
N LEU A 654 -35.45 -11.80 -36.00
CA LEU A 654 -35.69 -10.62 -35.16
C LEU A 654 -35.84 -9.35 -35.99
N LEU A 655 -35.01 -9.16 -37.03
CA LEU A 655 -35.14 -8.02 -37.94
C LEU A 655 -36.47 -8.06 -38.71
N ALA A 656 -36.92 -9.24 -39.16
CA ALA A 656 -38.23 -9.38 -39.79
C ALA A 656 -39.37 -9.06 -38.81
N TRP A 657 -39.24 -9.48 -37.55
CA TRP A 657 -40.20 -9.14 -36.51
C TRP A 657 -40.23 -7.63 -36.25
N ASP A 658 -39.07 -6.98 -36.17
CA ASP A 658 -38.95 -5.53 -35.99
C ASP A 658 -39.59 -4.76 -37.16
N GLU A 659 -39.43 -5.25 -38.40
CA GLU A 659 -40.10 -4.68 -39.60
C GLU A 659 -41.63 -4.80 -39.54
N GLU A 660 -42.15 -5.91 -39.02
CA GLU A 660 -43.60 -6.14 -38.87
C GLU A 660 -44.22 -5.33 -37.71
N HIS A 661 -43.41 -4.94 -36.72
CA HIS A 661 -43.85 -4.26 -35.50
C HIS A 661 -43.26 -2.83 -35.37
N GLN A 662 -42.98 -2.16 -36.49
CA GLN A 662 -42.42 -0.80 -36.51
C GLN A 662 -43.24 0.23 -35.70
N ASP A 663 -44.56 0.10 -35.65
CA ASP A 663 -45.44 0.99 -34.88
C ASP A 663 -45.20 0.86 -33.36
N ASP A 664 -44.81 -0.32 -32.87
CA ASP A 664 -44.47 -0.59 -31.46
C ASP A 664 -43.03 -0.15 -31.12
N LEU A 665 -42.16 -0.01 -32.13
CA LEU A 665 -40.79 0.44 -31.96
C LEU A 665 -40.67 1.95 -31.76
N TYR A 666 -41.58 2.76 -32.30
CA TYR A 666 -41.45 4.23 -32.24
C TYR A 666 -42.60 4.96 -31.53
N GLY A 667 -43.71 4.29 -31.23
CA GLY A 667 -44.87 4.88 -30.58
C GLY A 667 -45.58 5.92 -31.46
N ALA A 668 -46.90 5.81 -31.55
CA ALA A 668 -47.76 6.90 -32.02
C ALA A 668 -48.01 7.93 -30.91
#